data_AF-A0A257SZJ2-F1
#
_entry.id   AF-A0A257SZJ2-F1
#
_cell.length_a   1.000
_cell.length_b   1.000
_cell.length_c   1.000
_cell.angle_alpha   90.00
_cell.angle_beta   90.00
_cell.angle_gamma   90.00
#
_symmetry.space_group_name_H-M   'P 1'
#
loop_
_entity.id
_entity.type
_entity.pdbx_description
1 polymer ?
#
loop_
_entity_poly.entity_id
_entity_poly.type
_entity_poly.pdbx_seq_one_letter_code
_entity_poly.pdbx_strand_id
1 'polypeptide(L)'
;MAPTEFAIVALPNPEDAWVVFVDSGDFLAEDALARLGVSIAAHPQWRAVYSDEDLVDDHGRHSHPHCKPDFHLDTLRSLPYIGGLFAIRKDFLKAIGGLTSSFPGAEEYDAILRAAEVLSENAEPLIGHVARILYHRGHRSGSGEFSVNTIVDSGRAALLAHLQRTGERASVEYGPVPATYRVVYELEREPLVTILIPTKDQFGYLSQCVESVLAQTEWPNYEIVIIDNGSTAPDACNYLDALESNEEQMEGRLRVFRYPGPFDYTAMHNAAVEKMARGEVLLFLNNDTACLHPEWLRNMMRHALRPAIGAVGAKLLFPNEKIQHAGVIIGLSGGAADHPSLGADATERGYYGRLILTQNYEAVTAACMAVRKSLFLEVGGFDSQFPIQFNDVDLCLKLGANGYRTVWTPDAILMHHGSASQRAETEGSPEAVKKAQNVLSEGNDRMFRKWWNKMRRDTAYNANFTRHGRGFQHETVPALSWQDDWRPRPRVLAHPVNREGTGEYRIIAPARALARSGHLQSIESMQLLTPPEMAQLAPDSVIFQLQMEDHQSATIENWRRYSPDTLRVFEVDDLVIHLPMKNAHRPQMHKDLSARLRAALKTMDRLVVTTEPLAQAYRGWIDDIHVVPNYLERARWGNMVSSPAGGGEKPFAGCKPRVGWVGGVSHQGDLELIADVVKATHQSIDWVFMGMCPDAMRPYVTFVPPVPLDQYPQKVASLGLDLAVAP
;
A
#
# COMPACT_ATOMS: atom_id res chain seq x y z
N MET A 1 -23.90 45.30 6.43
CA MET A 1 -23.80 44.41 5.26
C MET A 1 -24.36 43.07 5.69
N ALA A 2 -25.37 42.58 4.96
CA ALA A 2 -26.07 41.35 5.28
C ALA A 2 -25.11 40.16 5.24
N PRO A 3 -25.29 39.12 6.08
CA PRO A 3 -24.54 37.88 5.94
C PRO A 3 -24.81 37.32 4.54
N THR A 4 -23.78 36.82 3.87
CA THR A 4 -23.93 36.02 2.68
C THR A 4 -24.80 34.82 3.07
N GLU A 5 -26.07 34.84 2.68
CA GLU A 5 -26.94 33.67 2.80
C GLU A 5 -26.39 32.61 1.84
N PHE A 6 -25.55 31.71 2.36
CA PHE A 6 -25.44 30.40 1.77
C PHE A 6 -26.86 29.87 1.68
N ALA A 7 -27.33 29.54 0.47
CA ALA A 7 -28.62 28.91 0.28
C ALA A 7 -28.55 27.50 0.87
N ILE A 8 -28.62 27.39 2.20
CA ILE A 8 -29.04 26.17 2.87
C ILE A 8 -30.47 26.01 2.39
N VAL A 9 -30.68 25.14 1.39
CA VAL A 9 -32.02 24.66 1.05
C VAL A 9 -32.52 23.97 2.32
N ALA A 10 -33.23 24.75 3.14
CA ALA A 10 -33.79 24.32 4.40
C ALA A 10 -35.00 23.44 4.09
N LEU A 11 -34.72 22.21 3.68
CA LEU A 11 -35.63 21.11 3.93
C LEU A 11 -35.79 21.00 5.46
N PRO A 12 -36.98 20.65 5.98
CA PRO A 12 -37.18 20.36 7.40
C PRO A 12 -36.39 19.10 7.77
N ASN A 13 -35.08 19.26 7.91
CA ASN A 13 -34.13 18.19 8.15
C ASN A 13 -33.85 18.09 9.65
N PRO A 14 -33.82 16.86 10.19
CA PRO A 14 -33.56 16.62 11.61
C PRO A 14 -32.18 17.15 12.02
N GLU A 15 -31.99 17.38 13.32
CA GLU A 15 -30.74 17.97 13.86
C GLU A 15 -29.50 17.09 13.61
N ASP A 16 -29.69 15.78 13.39
CA ASP A 16 -28.65 14.80 13.05
C ASP A 16 -28.39 14.67 11.53
N ALA A 17 -29.00 15.51 10.70
CA ALA A 17 -28.76 15.51 9.26
C ALA A 17 -27.30 15.88 8.91
N TRP A 18 -26.82 15.37 7.77
CA TRP A 18 -25.52 15.71 7.22
C TRP A 18 -25.66 16.82 6.17
N VAL A 19 -24.74 17.79 6.22
CA VAL A 19 -24.61 18.88 5.26
C VAL A 19 -23.41 18.58 4.38
N VAL A 20 -23.58 18.70 3.06
CA VAL A 20 -22.53 18.48 2.06
C VAL A 20 -22.27 19.79 1.33
N PHE A 21 -21.01 20.18 1.17
CA PHE A 21 -20.61 21.34 0.40
C PHE A 21 -20.24 20.90 -1.03
N VAL A 22 -20.74 21.64 -2.03
CA VAL A 22 -20.49 21.38 -3.45
C VAL A 22 -20.35 22.72 -4.16
N ASP A 23 -19.22 22.92 -4.83
CA ASP A 23 -18.98 24.12 -5.61
C ASP A 23 -19.79 24.12 -6.91
N SER A 24 -20.22 25.31 -7.33
CA SER A 24 -20.89 25.47 -8.61
C SER A 24 -19.97 25.08 -9.77
N GLY A 25 -20.39 24.09 -10.56
CA GLY A 25 -19.62 23.58 -11.70
C GLY A 25 -18.87 22.28 -11.42
N ASP A 26 -18.92 21.79 -10.18
CA ASP A 26 -18.36 20.50 -9.78
C ASP A 26 -19.44 19.41 -9.73
N PHE A 27 -18.99 18.15 -9.74
CA PHE A 27 -19.85 16.99 -9.83
C PHE A 27 -19.52 15.97 -8.74
N LEU A 28 -20.55 15.26 -8.28
CA LEU A 28 -20.38 14.08 -7.44
C LEU A 28 -20.33 12.84 -8.32
N ALA A 29 -19.55 11.83 -7.90
CA ALA A 29 -19.67 10.49 -8.46
C ALA A 29 -21.11 9.97 -8.27
N GLU A 30 -21.59 9.13 -9.20
CA GLU A 30 -22.98 8.62 -9.18
C GLU A 30 -23.35 7.92 -7.86
N ASP A 31 -22.38 7.27 -7.20
CA ASP A 31 -22.55 6.55 -5.94
C ASP A 31 -22.07 7.34 -4.70
N ALA A 32 -21.64 8.60 -4.83
CA ALA A 32 -21.01 9.38 -3.76
C ALA A 32 -21.81 9.43 -2.45
N LEU A 33 -23.10 9.79 -2.52
CA LEU A 33 -23.93 9.91 -1.32
C LEU A 33 -24.22 8.55 -0.67
N ALA A 34 -24.35 7.49 -1.47
CA ALA A 34 -24.54 6.13 -0.96
C ALA A 34 -23.27 5.64 -0.25
N ARG A 35 -22.09 5.89 -0.83
CA ARG A 35 -20.78 5.57 -0.23
C ARG A 35 -20.58 6.31 1.08
N LEU A 36 -20.83 7.62 1.10
CA LEU A 36 -20.78 8.41 2.32
C LEU A 36 -21.72 7.85 3.40
N GLY A 37 -22.98 7.57 3.05
CA GLY A 37 -23.95 7.03 3.99
C GLY A 37 -23.54 5.68 4.58
N VAL A 38 -22.98 4.79 3.76
CA VAL A 38 -22.43 3.50 4.20
C VAL A 38 -21.24 3.69 5.14
N SER A 39 -20.31 4.59 4.82
CA SER A 39 -19.15 4.88 5.67
C SER A 39 -19.55 5.52 7.00
N ILE A 40 -20.48 6.48 7.00
CA ILE A 40 -21.02 7.10 8.22
C ILE A 40 -21.72 6.05 9.10
N ALA A 41 -22.49 5.13 8.50
CA ALA A 41 -23.14 4.07 9.26
C ALA A 41 -22.14 3.07 9.86
N ALA A 42 -21.02 2.81 9.17
CA ALA A 42 -19.94 1.97 9.68
C ALA A 42 -19.11 2.66 10.79
N HIS A 43 -19.13 4.00 10.84
CA HIS A 43 -18.36 4.82 11.77
C HIS A 43 -19.26 5.86 12.49
N PRO A 44 -20.10 5.43 13.45
CA PRO A 44 -21.07 6.29 14.13
C PRO A 44 -20.45 7.42 14.96
N GLN A 45 -19.15 7.34 15.25
CA GLN A 45 -18.36 8.37 15.93
C GLN A 45 -18.02 9.55 15.03
N TRP A 46 -18.03 9.39 13.70
CA TRP A 46 -17.74 10.47 12.78
C TRP A 46 -18.74 11.61 12.91
N ARG A 47 -18.23 12.84 12.81
CA ARG A 47 -18.98 14.09 12.82
C ARG A 47 -18.69 14.94 11.59
N ALA A 48 -17.55 14.70 10.95
CA ALA A 48 -17.25 15.19 9.61
C ALA A 48 -16.61 14.06 8.79
N VAL A 49 -16.74 14.12 7.48
CA VAL A 49 -16.18 13.15 6.55
C VAL A 49 -15.79 13.85 5.25
N TYR A 50 -14.68 13.42 4.66
CA TYR A 50 -14.26 13.88 3.33
C TYR A 50 -13.85 12.72 2.43
N SER A 51 -13.75 12.97 1.12
CA SER A 51 -13.27 12.01 0.15
C SER A 51 -12.11 12.53 -0.70
N ASP A 52 -11.54 11.64 -1.52
CA ASP A 52 -10.64 12.00 -2.60
C ASP A 52 -11.40 12.73 -3.72
N GLU A 53 -10.65 13.38 -4.60
CA GLU A 53 -11.18 14.18 -5.71
C GLU A 53 -10.29 14.05 -6.96
N ASP A 54 -10.81 14.46 -8.11
CA ASP A 54 -10.04 14.61 -9.35
C ASP A 54 -10.52 15.83 -10.15
N LEU A 55 -9.95 16.03 -11.34
CA LEU A 55 -10.40 17.04 -12.30
C LEU A 55 -11.16 16.36 -13.44
N VAL A 56 -12.26 16.98 -13.88
CA VAL A 56 -13.03 16.55 -15.05
C VAL A 56 -13.14 17.67 -16.09
N ASP A 57 -12.84 17.36 -17.35
CA ASP A 57 -12.97 18.32 -18.45
C ASP A 57 -14.38 18.36 -19.05
N ASP A 58 -14.63 19.31 -19.96
CA ASP A 58 -15.94 19.49 -20.63
C ASP A 58 -16.36 18.28 -21.49
N HIS A 59 -15.48 17.30 -21.70
CA HIS A 59 -15.77 16.03 -22.39
C HIS A 59 -16.00 14.86 -21.42
N GLY A 60 -16.01 15.10 -20.11
CA GLY A 60 -16.16 14.07 -19.09
C GLY A 60 -14.89 13.23 -18.87
N ARG A 61 -13.72 13.71 -19.30
CA ARG A 61 -12.45 12.99 -19.09
C ARG A 61 -11.84 13.39 -17.75
N HIS A 62 -11.56 12.38 -16.94
CA HIS A 62 -10.99 12.52 -15.61
C HIS A 62 -9.45 12.60 -15.66
N SER A 63 -8.86 13.41 -14.79
CA SER A 63 -7.41 13.60 -14.69
C SER A 63 -6.98 14.09 -13.30
N HIS A 64 -5.68 14.02 -13.00
CA HIS A 64 -5.08 14.56 -11.76
C HIS A 64 -5.78 14.12 -10.45
N PRO A 65 -5.91 12.81 -10.19
CA PRO A 65 -6.50 12.34 -8.95
C PRO A 65 -5.70 12.83 -7.73
N HIS A 66 -6.42 13.39 -6.76
CA HIS A 66 -5.93 13.79 -5.45
C HIS A 66 -6.34 12.73 -4.42
N CYS A 67 -5.51 11.70 -4.31
CA CYS A 67 -5.57 10.66 -3.29
C CYS A 67 -4.99 11.21 -1.98
N LYS A 68 -5.88 11.69 -1.12
CA LYS A 68 -5.58 12.35 0.16
C LYS A 68 -5.20 11.33 1.23
N PRO A 69 -4.37 11.68 2.22
CA PRO A 69 -4.20 10.83 3.40
C PRO A 69 -5.46 10.89 4.29
N ASP A 70 -5.49 10.07 5.34
CA ASP A 70 -6.45 10.27 6.44
C ASP A 70 -6.18 11.59 7.18
N PHE A 71 -7.05 11.94 8.13
CA PHE A 71 -7.00 13.22 8.81
C PHE A 71 -5.68 13.40 9.57
N HIS A 72 -4.87 14.36 9.13
CA HIS A 72 -3.56 14.68 9.67
C HIS A 72 -3.41 16.18 9.86
N LEU A 73 -3.44 16.62 11.11
CA LEU A 73 -3.52 18.04 11.43
C LEU A 73 -2.27 18.83 11.02
N ASP A 74 -1.05 18.31 11.18
CA ASP A 74 0.15 19.06 10.76
C ASP A 74 0.25 19.14 9.23
N THR A 75 -0.14 18.08 8.53
CA THR A 75 -0.31 18.13 7.07
C THR A 75 -1.37 19.16 6.66
N LEU A 76 -2.53 19.19 7.34
CA LEU A 76 -3.61 20.15 7.09
C LEU A 76 -3.18 21.61 7.36
N ARG A 77 -2.35 21.82 8.38
CA ARG A 77 -1.76 23.13 8.71
C ARG A 77 -0.76 23.59 7.64
N SER A 78 -0.10 22.67 6.94
CA SER A 78 0.80 23.02 5.83
C SER A 78 0.12 23.14 4.47
N LEU A 79 -0.94 22.37 4.23
CA LEU A 79 -1.74 22.35 3.01
C LEU A 79 -3.21 22.12 3.37
N PRO A 80 -4.13 23.03 3.02
CA PRO A 80 -5.59 22.82 3.10
C PRO A 80 -6.09 21.70 2.15
N TYR A 81 -5.64 20.46 2.35
CA TYR A 81 -5.87 19.35 1.43
C TYR A 81 -7.30 18.79 1.51
N ILE A 82 -8.04 19.12 2.57
CA ILE A 82 -9.44 18.75 2.73
C ILE A 82 -10.28 19.84 2.05
N GLY A 83 -11.03 19.42 1.04
CA GLY A 83 -11.92 20.22 0.20
C GLY A 83 -12.65 19.30 -0.77
N GLY A 84 -13.49 19.88 -1.63
CA GLY A 84 -14.34 19.11 -2.53
C GLY A 84 -15.51 18.51 -1.76
N LEU A 85 -15.66 17.17 -1.79
CA LEU A 85 -16.71 16.51 -1.01
C LEU A 85 -16.35 16.48 0.47
N PHE A 86 -16.73 17.53 1.19
CA PHE A 86 -16.72 17.61 2.65
C PHE A 86 -18.16 17.57 3.17
N ALA A 87 -18.45 16.62 4.04
CA ALA A 87 -19.73 16.48 4.71
C ALA A 87 -19.58 16.59 6.23
N ILE A 88 -20.48 17.33 6.87
CA ILE A 88 -20.45 17.57 8.32
C ILE A 88 -21.84 17.43 8.92
N ARG A 89 -21.93 16.83 10.11
CA ARG A 89 -23.19 16.69 10.83
C ARG A 89 -23.67 18.08 11.26
N LYS A 90 -24.95 18.38 11.04
CA LYS A 90 -25.53 19.72 11.21
C LYS A 90 -25.40 20.26 12.63
N ASP A 91 -25.71 19.44 13.63
CA ASP A 91 -25.54 19.79 15.04
C ASP A 91 -24.07 20.03 15.42
N PHE A 92 -23.13 19.25 14.88
CA PHE A 92 -21.71 19.44 15.10
C PHE A 92 -21.21 20.74 14.45
N LEU A 93 -21.63 21.01 13.20
CA LEU A 93 -21.35 22.29 12.54
C LEU A 93 -21.85 23.47 13.37
N LYS A 94 -23.07 23.39 13.94
CA LYS A 94 -23.58 24.41 14.87
C LYS A 94 -22.73 24.51 16.14
N ALA A 95 -22.34 23.37 16.73
CA ALA A 95 -21.56 23.34 17.97
C ALA A 95 -20.18 24.00 17.81
N ILE A 96 -19.55 23.88 16.65
CA ILE A 96 -18.28 24.56 16.34
C ILE A 96 -18.45 26.01 15.87
N GLY A 97 -19.68 26.53 15.79
CA GLY A 97 -19.96 27.95 15.44
C GLY A 97 -20.37 28.21 13.99
N GLY A 98 -20.68 27.18 13.19
CA GLY A 98 -21.14 27.31 11.80
C GLY A 98 -20.03 27.64 10.81
N LEU A 99 -20.42 28.07 9.60
CA LEU A 99 -19.50 28.72 8.66
C LEU A 99 -19.40 30.21 8.99
N THR A 100 -18.18 30.75 9.00
CA THR A 100 -17.94 32.17 9.29
C THR A 100 -17.54 32.89 8.01
N SER A 101 -17.99 34.13 7.82
CA SER A 101 -17.57 34.97 6.68
C SER A 101 -16.28 35.76 6.99
N SER A 102 -15.57 35.41 8.06
CA SER A 102 -14.37 36.12 8.53
C SER A 102 -13.14 35.85 7.68
N PHE A 103 -13.16 34.75 6.90
CA PHE A 103 -12.06 34.31 6.05
C PHE A 103 -12.58 34.03 4.63
N PRO A 104 -12.77 35.08 3.81
CA PRO A 104 -13.37 34.95 2.48
C PRO A 104 -12.66 33.91 1.60
N GLY A 105 -13.40 32.89 1.17
CA GLY A 105 -12.93 31.76 0.36
C GLY A 105 -12.12 30.70 1.12
N ALA A 106 -12.01 30.81 2.45
CA ALA A 106 -11.39 29.83 3.33
C ALA A 106 -12.33 29.40 4.48
N GLU A 107 -13.63 29.57 4.30
CA GLU A 107 -14.67 29.31 5.30
C GLU A 107 -14.71 27.82 5.69
N GLU A 108 -14.60 26.93 4.70
CA GLU A 108 -14.51 25.48 4.93
C GLU A 108 -13.22 25.11 5.67
N TYR A 109 -12.09 25.71 5.30
CA TYR A 109 -10.81 25.45 5.96
C TYR A 109 -10.86 25.84 7.45
N ASP A 110 -11.40 27.01 7.79
CA ASP A 110 -11.61 27.42 9.18
C ASP A 110 -12.57 26.47 9.92
N ALA A 111 -13.65 26.01 9.27
CA ALA A 111 -14.57 25.05 9.87
C ALA A 111 -13.91 23.69 10.16
N ILE A 112 -13.06 23.21 9.24
CA ILE A 112 -12.28 21.97 9.43
C ILE A 112 -11.26 22.15 10.57
N LEU A 113 -10.58 23.30 10.65
CA LEU A 113 -9.67 23.62 11.75
C LEU A 113 -10.40 23.66 13.11
N ARG A 114 -11.60 24.26 13.17
CA ARG A 114 -12.44 24.24 14.38
C ARG A 114 -12.96 22.85 14.72
N ALA A 115 -13.30 22.03 13.73
CA ALA A 115 -13.63 20.62 13.96
C ALA A 115 -12.44 19.87 14.58
N ALA A 116 -11.22 20.18 14.15
CA ALA A 116 -10.00 19.59 14.69
C ALA A 116 -9.68 20.03 16.14
N GLU A 117 -10.16 21.20 16.57
CA GLU A 117 -10.03 21.69 17.95
C GLU A 117 -10.82 20.82 18.94
N VAL A 118 -11.89 20.16 18.50
CA VAL A 118 -12.69 19.23 19.33
C VAL A 118 -12.08 17.82 19.38
N LEU A 119 -11.26 17.45 18.37
CA LEU A 119 -10.58 16.15 18.35
C LEU A 119 -9.59 15.99 19.50
N SER A 120 -8.93 17.06 19.93
CA SER A 120 -7.96 16.98 21.03
C SER A 120 -8.55 16.53 22.36
N GLU A 121 -9.88 16.53 22.50
CA GLU A 121 -10.58 16.10 23.71
C GLU A 121 -11.05 14.64 23.66
N ASN A 122 -11.05 13.99 22.49
CA ASN A 122 -11.68 12.68 22.28
C ASN A 122 -10.68 11.61 21.81
N ALA A 123 -10.79 10.39 22.33
CA ALA A 123 -9.88 9.28 21.99
C ALA A 123 -10.14 8.66 20.60
N GLU A 124 -11.29 8.91 19.96
CA GLU A 124 -11.65 8.39 18.65
C GLU A 124 -11.70 9.50 17.57
N PRO A 125 -11.34 9.19 16.30
CA PRO A 125 -11.34 10.18 15.23
C PRO A 125 -12.76 10.61 14.85
N LEU A 126 -13.09 11.89 15.06
CA LEU A 126 -14.36 12.49 14.63
C LEU A 126 -14.38 12.88 13.15
N ILE A 127 -13.21 13.02 12.50
CA ILE A 127 -13.10 13.36 11.08
C ILE A 127 -12.70 12.11 10.31
N GLY A 128 -13.62 11.59 9.50
CA GLY A 128 -13.44 10.41 8.67
C GLY A 128 -12.92 10.73 7.27
N HIS A 129 -12.26 9.75 6.67
CA HIS A 129 -11.83 9.81 5.28
C HIS A 129 -12.33 8.58 4.52
N VAL A 130 -13.02 8.84 3.41
CA VAL A 130 -13.42 7.82 2.43
C VAL A 130 -12.45 7.92 1.26
N ALA A 131 -11.47 7.00 1.21
CA ALA A 131 -10.39 6.95 0.21
C ALA A 131 -10.90 6.54 -1.20
N ARG A 132 -11.80 7.35 -1.75
CA ARG A 132 -12.52 7.17 -3.00
C ARG A 132 -12.63 8.52 -3.68
N ILE A 133 -12.42 8.54 -4.98
CA ILE A 133 -12.68 9.72 -5.81
C ILE A 133 -14.21 9.85 -5.96
N LEU A 134 -14.83 10.63 -5.09
CA LEU A 134 -16.29 10.86 -5.09
C LEU A 134 -16.67 12.29 -5.49
N TYR A 135 -15.67 13.12 -5.76
CA TYR A 135 -15.82 14.52 -6.15
C TYR A 135 -15.00 14.82 -7.40
N HIS A 136 -15.60 15.50 -8.36
CA HIS A 136 -14.98 15.82 -9.64
C HIS A 136 -15.03 17.32 -9.85
N ARG A 137 -13.86 17.97 -9.83
CA ARG A 137 -13.73 19.41 -10.06
C ARG A 137 -13.86 19.71 -11.54
N GLY A 138 -14.87 20.48 -11.92
CA GLY A 138 -15.09 20.87 -13.31
C GLY A 138 -14.12 21.96 -13.76
N HIS A 139 -14.06 22.24 -15.06
CA HIS A 139 -13.21 23.31 -15.60
C HIS A 139 -13.56 24.71 -15.06
N ARG A 140 -14.78 24.90 -14.55
CA ARG A 140 -15.25 26.14 -13.92
C ARG A 140 -15.13 26.15 -12.39
N SER A 141 -14.61 25.06 -11.80
CA SER A 141 -14.31 25.00 -10.36
C SER A 141 -13.42 26.17 -9.97
N GLY A 142 -13.71 26.81 -8.84
CA GLY A 142 -12.93 27.97 -8.38
C GLY A 142 -13.11 29.25 -9.20
N SER A 143 -14.12 29.37 -10.07
CA SER A 143 -14.55 30.65 -10.67
C SER A 143 -15.27 31.57 -9.68
N GLY A 144 -14.89 31.48 -8.41
CA GLY A 144 -15.50 32.17 -7.29
C GLY A 144 -15.26 33.68 -7.30
N GLU A 145 -15.98 34.35 -6.39
CA GLU A 145 -15.93 35.81 -6.24
C GLU A 145 -14.56 36.33 -5.79
N PHE A 146 -13.78 35.50 -5.09
CA PHE A 146 -12.52 35.89 -4.47
C PHE A 146 -11.30 35.54 -5.33
N SER A 147 -10.32 36.44 -5.33
CA SER A 147 -9.03 36.18 -5.98
C SER A 147 -8.24 35.10 -5.25
N VAL A 148 -7.35 34.39 -5.95
CA VAL A 148 -6.44 33.41 -5.35
C VAL A 148 -5.65 34.00 -4.18
N ASN A 149 -5.15 35.23 -4.31
CA ASN A 149 -4.41 35.89 -3.22
C ASN A 149 -5.29 36.11 -1.98
N THR A 150 -6.54 36.51 -2.17
CA THR A 150 -7.51 36.67 -1.07
C THR A 150 -7.76 35.35 -0.34
N ILE A 151 -7.88 34.25 -1.08
CA ILE A 151 -8.08 32.90 -0.51
C ILE A 151 -6.85 32.47 0.29
N VAL A 152 -5.64 32.67 -0.27
CA VAL A 152 -4.37 32.32 0.39
C VAL A 152 -4.16 33.15 1.67
N ASP A 153 -4.44 34.46 1.63
CA ASP A 153 -4.34 35.33 2.80
C ASP A 153 -5.36 34.95 3.88
N SER A 154 -6.59 34.62 3.46
CA SER A 154 -7.67 34.20 4.36
C SER A 154 -7.37 32.85 5.00
N GLY A 155 -6.83 31.88 4.25
CA GLY A 155 -6.43 30.59 4.79
C GLY A 155 -5.28 30.72 5.80
N ARG A 156 -4.30 31.59 5.51
CA ARG A 156 -3.23 31.92 6.47
C ARG A 156 -3.80 32.52 7.78
N ALA A 157 -4.76 33.45 7.65
CA ALA A 157 -5.40 34.09 8.79
C ALA A 157 -6.26 33.11 9.60
N ALA A 158 -7.00 32.22 8.94
CA ALA A 158 -7.77 31.15 9.57
C ALA A 158 -6.88 30.20 10.37
N LEU A 159 -5.73 29.80 9.80
CA LEU A 159 -4.74 28.97 10.50
C LEU A 159 -4.15 29.68 11.71
N LEU A 160 -3.82 30.96 11.61
CA LEU A 160 -3.35 31.74 12.76
C LEU A 160 -4.42 31.82 13.86
N ALA A 161 -5.68 32.04 13.50
CA ALA A 161 -6.80 32.06 14.44
C ALA A 161 -6.99 30.69 15.12
N HIS A 162 -6.85 29.59 14.38
CA HIS A 162 -6.85 28.24 14.95
C HIS A 162 -5.76 28.04 16.00
N LEU A 163 -4.51 28.41 15.69
CA LEU A 163 -3.39 28.30 16.63
C LEU A 163 -3.61 29.14 17.89
N GLN A 164 -4.21 30.33 17.75
CA GLN A 164 -4.61 31.16 18.89
C GLN A 164 -5.68 30.48 19.75
N ARG A 165 -6.69 29.84 19.14
CA ARG A 165 -7.75 29.11 19.86
C ARG A 165 -7.23 27.88 20.60
N THR A 166 -6.26 27.16 20.03
CA THR A 166 -5.64 26.00 20.68
C THR A 166 -4.55 26.36 21.69
N GLY A 167 -4.23 27.66 21.85
CA GLY A 167 -3.16 28.13 22.71
C GLY A 167 -1.75 27.78 22.21
N GLU A 168 -1.60 27.38 20.95
CA GLU A 168 -0.31 27.11 20.33
C GLU A 168 0.35 28.42 19.88
N ARG A 169 1.35 28.87 20.65
CA ARG A 169 2.13 30.07 20.31
C ARG A 169 2.97 29.83 19.06
N ALA A 170 2.59 30.45 17.96
CA ALA A 170 3.26 30.32 16.68
C ALA A 170 2.96 31.51 15.76
N SER A 171 3.85 31.73 14.79
CA SER A 171 3.56 32.54 13.61
C SER A 171 3.25 31.64 12.41
N VAL A 172 2.55 32.19 11.41
CA VAL A 172 2.26 31.51 10.16
C VAL A 172 2.92 32.26 9.02
N GLU A 173 3.82 31.60 8.31
CA GLU A 173 4.49 32.07 7.09
C GLU A 173 3.81 31.44 5.86
N TYR A 174 3.95 32.08 4.71
CA TYR A 174 3.58 31.44 3.45
C TYR A 174 4.55 30.30 3.15
N GLY A 175 4.02 29.20 2.63
CA GLY A 175 4.79 28.05 2.20
C GLY A 175 5.48 28.27 0.84
N PRO A 176 6.26 27.28 0.37
CA PRO A 176 7.04 27.37 -0.86
C PRO A 176 6.21 27.42 -2.16
N VAL A 177 4.90 27.14 -2.09
CA VAL A 177 3.97 27.20 -3.22
C VAL A 177 2.65 27.87 -2.81
N PRO A 178 1.86 28.42 -3.76
CA PRO A 178 0.58 29.06 -3.42
C PRO A 178 -0.35 28.14 -2.61
N ALA A 179 -1.14 28.73 -1.70
CA ALA A 179 -2.05 28.02 -0.82
C ALA A 179 -1.38 26.96 0.10
N THR A 180 -0.10 27.15 0.43
CA THR A 180 0.58 26.37 1.48
C THR A 180 1.12 27.29 2.55
N TYR A 181 1.32 26.75 3.75
CA TYR A 181 1.75 27.51 4.92
C TYR A 181 2.85 26.79 5.68
N ARG A 182 3.65 27.57 6.40
CA ARG A 182 4.63 27.09 7.36
C ARG A 182 4.29 27.64 8.73
N VAL A 183 4.05 26.74 9.67
CA VAL A 183 3.82 27.12 11.07
C VAL A 183 5.15 27.14 11.80
N VAL A 184 5.51 28.32 12.31
CA VAL A 184 6.74 28.53 13.07
C VAL A 184 6.38 28.63 14.55
N TYR A 185 6.47 27.51 15.25
CA TYR A 185 6.17 27.44 16.68
C TYR A 185 7.21 28.22 17.50
N GLU A 186 6.71 29.00 18.47
CA GLU A 186 7.55 29.68 19.44
C GLU A 186 8.11 28.67 20.45
N LEU A 187 9.39 28.83 20.79
CA LEU A 187 10.06 28.02 21.79
C LEU A 187 10.04 28.78 23.12
N GLU A 188 9.29 28.27 24.10
CA GLU A 188 9.25 28.89 25.43
C GLU A 188 10.52 28.64 26.24
N ARG A 189 11.26 27.60 25.86
CA ARG A 189 12.47 27.14 26.52
C ARG A 189 13.34 26.38 25.54
N GLU A 190 14.61 26.28 25.89
CA GLU A 190 15.62 25.54 25.14
C GLU A 190 16.16 24.41 26.02
N PRO A 191 15.42 23.29 26.20
CA PRO A 191 15.87 22.20 27.05
C PRO A 191 17.12 21.53 26.47
N LEU A 192 17.86 20.84 27.34
CA LEU A 192 19.00 20.04 26.93
C LEU A 192 18.55 18.91 26.00
N VAL A 193 19.22 18.79 24.85
CA VAL A 193 19.08 17.68 23.90
C VAL A 193 20.27 16.73 24.05
N THR A 194 20.04 15.44 24.26
CA THR A 194 21.09 14.42 24.14
C THR A 194 21.10 13.86 22.73
N ILE A 195 22.15 14.14 21.97
CA ILE A 195 22.40 13.57 20.64
C ILE A 195 23.14 12.24 20.82
N LEU A 196 22.55 11.14 20.37
CA LEU A 196 23.08 9.78 20.50
C LEU A 196 23.59 9.31 19.14
N ILE A 197 24.90 9.03 19.04
CA ILE A 197 25.57 8.69 17.79
C ILE A 197 26.24 7.30 17.91
N PRO A 198 25.71 6.25 17.26
CA PRO A 198 26.32 4.92 17.29
C PRO A 198 27.49 4.80 16.30
N THR A 199 28.55 4.11 16.69
CA THR A 199 29.72 3.89 15.82
C THR A 199 30.42 2.57 16.09
N LYS A 200 31.12 2.07 15.07
CA LYS A 200 32.11 0.98 15.18
C LYS A 200 33.07 1.06 14.00
N ASP A 201 34.37 1.29 14.25
CA ASP A 201 35.42 1.27 13.21
C ASP A 201 35.20 2.23 12.02
N GLN A 202 34.45 3.31 12.22
CA GLN A 202 34.08 4.28 11.17
C GLN A 202 34.56 5.69 11.53
N PHE A 203 35.85 5.86 11.81
CA PHE A 203 36.42 7.17 12.19
C PHE A 203 36.07 8.27 11.20
N GLY A 204 36.25 8.04 9.90
CA GLY A 204 36.04 9.06 8.86
C GLY A 204 34.62 9.61 8.80
N TYR A 205 33.59 8.77 8.99
CA TYR A 205 32.20 9.23 9.05
C TYR A 205 31.91 9.88 10.41
N LEU A 206 32.33 9.25 11.50
CA LEU A 206 32.05 9.74 12.85
C LEU A 206 32.61 11.15 13.08
N SER A 207 33.88 11.39 12.70
CA SER A 207 34.51 12.69 12.89
C SER A 207 33.78 13.79 12.11
N GLN A 208 33.44 13.52 10.84
CA GLN A 208 32.66 14.46 10.01
C GLN A 208 31.28 14.76 10.62
N CYS A 209 30.58 13.74 11.12
CA CYS A 209 29.30 13.91 11.78
C CYS A 209 29.43 14.80 13.03
N VAL A 210 30.34 14.46 13.95
CA VAL A 210 30.56 15.22 15.19
C VAL A 210 31.00 16.65 14.90
N GLU A 211 31.95 16.84 13.98
CA GLU A 211 32.42 18.17 13.55
C GLU A 211 31.28 18.99 12.94
N SER A 212 30.44 18.39 12.10
CA SER A 212 29.30 19.10 11.51
C SER A 212 28.28 19.53 12.57
N VAL A 213 28.00 18.69 13.57
CA VAL A 213 27.10 19.02 14.68
C VAL A 213 27.69 20.16 15.51
N LEU A 214 28.98 20.11 15.86
CA LEU A 214 29.65 21.15 16.64
C LEU A 214 29.76 22.48 15.91
N ALA A 215 30.04 22.45 14.60
CA ALA A 215 30.28 23.65 13.81
C ALA A 215 28.98 24.34 13.34
N GLN A 216 27.94 23.57 13.01
CA GLN A 216 26.73 24.12 12.39
C GLN A 216 25.60 24.36 13.39
N THR A 217 25.48 23.62 14.49
CA THR A 217 24.25 23.65 15.31
C THR A 217 24.08 24.95 16.10
N GLU A 218 23.05 25.74 15.78
CA GLU A 218 22.68 26.97 16.50
C GLU A 218 21.96 26.74 17.84
N TRP A 219 21.42 25.55 18.06
CA TRP A 219 20.77 25.22 19.33
C TRP A 219 21.83 25.23 20.45
N PRO A 220 21.66 26.02 21.52
CA PRO A 220 22.75 26.18 22.50
C PRO A 220 22.87 25.00 23.46
N ASN A 221 21.74 24.37 23.80
CA ASN A 221 21.68 23.39 24.89
C ASN A 221 21.61 21.96 24.34
N TYR A 222 22.75 21.42 23.92
CA TYR A 222 22.88 20.01 23.56
C TYR A 222 24.18 19.40 24.08
N GLU A 223 24.13 18.08 24.27
CA GLU A 223 25.28 17.22 24.51
C GLU A 223 25.30 16.10 23.46
N ILE A 224 26.47 15.51 23.23
CA ILE A 224 26.67 14.39 22.31
C ILE A 224 27.18 13.21 23.12
N VAL A 225 26.51 12.06 22.96
CA VAL A 225 26.91 10.76 23.50
C VAL A 225 27.23 9.85 22.33
N ILE A 226 28.51 9.54 22.15
CA ILE A 226 28.96 8.58 21.15
C ILE A 226 28.86 7.18 21.76
N ILE A 227 28.09 6.30 21.12
CA ILE A 227 27.91 4.90 21.52
C ILE A 227 28.89 4.06 20.71
N ASP A 228 30.02 3.70 21.32
CA ASP A 228 31.05 2.88 20.69
C ASP A 228 30.75 1.39 20.89
N ASN A 229 30.40 0.69 19.81
CA ASN A 229 30.10 -0.76 19.83
C ASN A 229 31.37 -1.62 19.70
N GLY A 230 32.39 -1.28 20.50
CA GLY A 230 33.68 -1.98 20.55
C GLY A 230 34.50 -1.81 19.28
N SER A 231 34.83 -0.55 18.93
CA SER A 231 35.80 -0.25 17.88
C SER A 231 37.17 -0.87 18.21
N THR A 232 37.85 -1.33 17.17
CA THR A 232 39.18 -1.95 17.19
C THR A 232 40.14 -1.33 16.17
N ALA A 233 39.63 -0.60 15.17
CA ALA A 233 40.44 0.13 14.21
C ALA A 233 41.27 1.21 14.93
N PRO A 234 42.61 1.28 14.69
CA PRO A 234 43.49 2.17 15.44
C PRO A 234 43.09 3.65 15.39
N ASP A 235 42.62 4.13 14.23
CA ASP A 235 42.15 5.50 14.04
C ASP A 235 40.88 5.80 14.84
N ALA A 236 39.90 4.89 14.82
CA ALA A 236 38.68 4.99 15.62
C ALA A 236 38.97 4.97 17.13
N CYS A 237 39.81 4.04 17.59
CA CYS A 237 40.22 3.98 19.00
C CYS A 237 40.93 5.26 19.44
N ASN A 238 41.94 5.71 18.67
CA ASN A 238 42.69 6.93 18.99
C ASN A 238 41.79 8.16 19.08
N TYR A 239 40.81 8.28 18.16
CA TYR A 239 39.85 9.38 18.20
C TYR A 239 38.96 9.32 19.44
N LEU A 240 38.37 8.16 19.74
CA LEU A 240 37.49 7.97 20.90
C LEU A 240 38.23 8.19 22.23
N ASP A 241 39.45 7.66 22.35
CA ASP A 241 40.30 7.85 23.54
C ASP A 241 40.68 9.33 23.72
N ALA A 242 40.92 10.05 22.62
CA ALA A 242 41.15 11.48 22.64
C ALA A 242 39.89 12.25 23.07
N LEU A 243 38.70 11.83 22.66
CA LEU A 243 37.45 12.45 23.12
C LEU A 243 37.22 12.24 24.62
N GLU A 244 37.43 11.02 25.13
CA GLU A 244 37.34 10.71 26.56
C GLU A 244 38.35 11.51 27.38
N SER A 245 39.61 11.59 26.91
CA SER A 245 40.68 12.33 27.61
C SER A 245 40.43 13.85 27.68
N ASN A 246 39.62 14.39 26.76
CA ASN A 246 39.26 15.81 26.71
C ASN A 246 37.86 16.10 27.27
N GLU A 247 37.17 15.12 27.88
CA GLU A 247 35.79 15.29 28.38
C GLU A 247 35.65 16.47 29.35
N GLU A 248 36.58 16.61 30.30
CA GLU A 248 36.59 17.72 31.26
C GLU A 248 36.76 19.08 30.58
N GLN A 249 37.63 19.17 29.56
CA GLN A 249 37.85 20.39 28.79
C GLN A 249 36.64 20.78 27.94
N MET A 250 35.85 19.79 27.53
CA MET A 250 34.59 19.96 26.80
C MET A 250 33.39 20.11 27.73
N GLU A 251 33.60 20.30 29.04
CA GLU A 251 32.56 20.45 30.07
C GLU A 251 31.52 19.32 30.06
N GLY A 252 31.92 18.11 29.66
CA GLY A 252 31.03 16.96 29.51
C GLY A 252 30.00 17.08 28.37
N ARG A 253 30.18 18.03 27.45
CA ARG A 253 29.33 18.24 26.27
C ARG A 253 29.47 17.13 25.23
N LEU A 254 30.61 16.45 25.20
CA LEU A 254 30.90 15.32 24.32
C LEU A 254 31.43 14.16 25.18
N ARG A 255 30.73 13.02 25.15
CA ARG A 255 31.02 11.86 25.99
C ARG A 255 30.99 10.58 25.18
N VAL A 256 31.81 9.62 25.56
CA VAL A 256 31.84 8.29 24.93
C VAL A 256 31.24 7.26 25.88
N PHE A 257 30.37 6.41 25.34
CA PHE A 257 29.78 5.28 26.02
C PHE A 257 30.24 3.99 25.36
N ARG A 258 31.16 3.27 26.01
CA ARG A 258 31.69 1.99 25.53
C ARG A 258 30.68 0.88 25.76
N TYR A 259 30.26 0.21 24.70
CA TYR A 259 29.33 -0.92 24.73
C TYR A 259 29.84 -2.06 23.85
N PRO A 260 30.89 -2.81 24.28
CA PRO A 260 31.45 -3.88 23.47
C PRO A 260 30.50 -5.09 23.40
N GLY A 261 30.34 -5.66 22.21
CA GLY A 261 29.55 -6.88 22.02
C GLY A 261 29.10 -7.09 20.56
N PRO A 262 28.23 -8.08 20.32
CA PRO A 262 27.49 -8.19 19.07
C PRO A 262 26.70 -6.90 18.80
N PHE A 263 26.63 -6.47 17.54
CA PHE A 263 25.86 -5.29 17.17
C PHE A 263 24.37 -5.50 17.44
N ASP A 264 23.82 -4.68 18.34
CA ASP A 264 22.40 -4.59 18.65
C ASP A 264 22.07 -3.11 18.85
N TYR A 265 21.49 -2.50 17.82
CA TYR A 265 21.13 -1.09 17.80
C TYR A 265 20.20 -0.74 18.95
N THR A 266 19.22 -1.60 19.21
CA THR A 266 18.22 -1.36 20.25
C THR A 266 18.85 -1.42 21.64
N ALA A 267 19.59 -2.48 21.94
CA ALA A 267 20.18 -2.67 23.26
C ALA A 267 21.16 -1.54 23.61
N MET A 268 22.03 -1.18 22.66
CA MET A 268 23.05 -0.14 22.90
C MET A 268 22.43 1.25 23.09
N HIS A 269 21.40 1.61 22.30
CA HIS A 269 20.70 2.89 22.47
C HIS A 269 19.90 2.94 23.77
N ASN A 270 19.16 1.89 24.11
CA ASN A 270 18.43 1.84 25.38
C ASN A 270 19.38 2.00 26.57
N ALA A 271 20.52 1.29 26.56
CA ALA A 271 21.52 1.39 27.63
C ALA A 271 22.15 2.79 27.69
N ALA A 272 22.44 3.42 26.55
CA ALA A 272 22.98 4.78 26.50
C ALA A 272 21.96 5.82 27.00
N VAL A 273 20.69 5.68 26.64
CA VAL A 273 19.61 6.56 27.14
C VAL A 273 19.46 6.45 28.65
N GLU A 274 19.50 5.24 29.19
CA GLU A 274 19.38 4.98 30.63
C GLU A 274 20.58 5.52 31.41
N LYS A 275 21.80 5.24 30.94
CA LYS A 275 23.03 5.48 31.71
C LYS A 275 23.66 6.84 31.46
N MET A 276 23.49 7.40 30.26
CA MET A 276 24.28 8.57 29.82
C MET A 276 23.43 9.79 29.53
N ALA A 277 22.23 9.64 28.95
CA ALA A 277 21.46 10.80 28.48
C ALA A 277 20.95 11.68 29.62
N ARG A 278 21.30 12.98 29.58
CA ARG A 278 20.85 14.00 30.55
C ARG A 278 19.75 14.90 30.00
N GLY A 279 19.61 14.95 28.68
CA GLY A 279 18.65 15.76 27.97
C GLY A 279 17.21 15.34 28.19
N GLU A 280 16.32 16.32 28.10
CA GLU A 280 14.88 16.08 28.09
C GLU A 280 14.40 15.54 26.74
N VAL A 281 15.09 15.91 25.67
CA VAL A 281 14.87 15.39 24.33
C VAL A 281 16.05 14.52 23.94
N LEU A 282 15.75 13.35 23.39
CA LEU A 282 16.71 12.45 22.76
C LEU A 282 16.70 12.73 21.27
N LEU A 283 17.88 12.86 20.67
CA LEU A 283 18.06 12.89 19.23
C LEU A 283 18.90 11.68 18.81
N PHE A 284 18.29 10.72 18.14
CA PHE A 284 19.01 9.61 17.50
C PHE A 284 19.58 10.10 16.18
N LEU A 285 20.88 9.93 15.97
CA LEU A 285 21.60 10.43 14.81
C LEU A 285 22.63 9.41 14.35
N ASN A 286 22.57 8.97 13.09
CA ASN A 286 23.58 8.04 12.56
C ASN A 286 24.95 8.73 12.41
N ASN A 287 26.04 7.97 12.58
CA ASN A 287 27.41 8.48 12.47
C ASN A 287 27.83 8.89 11.04
N ASP A 288 27.09 8.50 10.00
CA ASP A 288 27.33 8.83 8.60
C ASP A 288 26.41 9.95 8.09
N THR A 289 26.08 10.88 8.99
CA THR A 289 25.27 12.07 8.70
C THR A 289 26.09 13.35 8.79
N ALA A 290 25.62 14.42 8.14
CA ALA A 290 26.21 15.75 8.25
C ALA A 290 25.13 16.84 8.23
N CYS A 291 25.21 17.80 9.16
CA CYS A 291 24.29 18.93 9.23
C CYS A 291 24.52 19.92 8.07
N LEU A 292 23.46 20.32 7.37
CA LEU A 292 23.56 21.24 6.22
C LEU A 292 23.22 22.70 6.56
N HIS A 293 22.37 22.92 7.56
CA HIS A 293 21.87 24.24 7.93
C HIS A 293 21.91 24.40 9.45
N PRO A 294 22.24 25.60 9.96
CA PRO A 294 22.49 25.78 11.37
C PRO A 294 21.25 25.64 12.26
N GLU A 295 20.08 26.00 11.74
CA GLU A 295 18.79 25.98 12.41
C GLU A 295 18.15 24.58 12.50
N TRP A 296 18.77 23.54 11.95
CA TRP A 296 18.19 22.19 11.82
C TRP A 296 17.61 21.66 13.14
N LEU A 297 18.41 21.69 14.22
CA LEU A 297 17.99 21.17 15.52
C LEU A 297 16.90 22.05 16.13
N ARG A 298 16.99 23.37 15.96
CA ARG A 298 15.95 24.32 16.39
C ARG A 298 14.62 24.03 15.70
N ASN A 299 14.65 23.75 14.39
CA ASN A 299 13.45 23.40 13.62
C ASN A 299 12.86 22.05 14.03
N MET A 300 13.68 21.06 14.38
CA MET A 300 13.17 19.82 14.98
C MET A 300 12.54 20.07 16.37
N MET A 301 13.15 20.91 17.21
CA MET A 301 12.64 21.20 18.55
C MET A 301 11.31 21.95 18.55
N ARG A 302 11.07 22.80 17.54
CA ARG A 302 9.75 23.45 17.32
C ARG A 302 8.61 22.43 17.24
N HIS A 303 8.87 21.22 16.75
CA HIS A 303 7.90 20.13 16.75
C HIS A 303 8.02 19.22 17.97
N ALA A 304 9.24 18.83 18.37
CA ALA A 304 9.47 17.81 19.40
C ALA A 304 9.00 18.24 20.80
N LEU A 305 8.93 19.55 21.06
CA LEU A 305 8.46 20.09 22.34
C LEU A 305 6.93 20.24 22.42
N ARG A 306 6.20 19.99 21.33
CA ARG A 306 4.73 20.04 21.34
C ARG A 306 4.16 18.80 22.05
N PRO A 307 3.25 18.95 23.04
CA PRO A 307 2.76 17.84 23.85
C PRO A 307 2.19 16.67 23.05
N ALA A 308 1.49 16.95 21.95
CA ALA A 308 0.83 15.93 21.13
C ALA A 308 1.75 15.23 20.11
N ILE A 309 3.04 15.59 20.04
CA ILE A 309 4.02 14.99 19.12
C ILE A 309 4.89 13.98 19.87
N GLY A 310 5.05 12.79 19.30
CA GLY A 310 5.85 11.69 19.86
C GLY A 310 7.23 11.59 19.22
N ALA A 311 7.31 11.74 17.89
CA ALA A 311 8.54 11.64 17.14
C ALA A 311 8.62 12.71 16.04
N VAL A 312 9.83 13.20 15.77
CA VAL A 312 10.12 14.17 14.72
C VAL A 312 11.27 13.69 13.85
N GLY A 313 11.05 13.58 12.54
CA GLY A 313 12.07 13.21 11.56
C GLY A 313 12.49 14.39 10.67
N ALA A 314 13.76 14.40 10.29
CA ALA A 314 14.34 15.37 9.35
C ALA A 314 14.23 14.92 7.88
N LYS A 315 14.39 15.85 6.93
CA LYS A 315 14.67 15.52 5.53
C LYS A 315 16.12 15.05 5.40
N LEU A 316 16.32 13.85 4.88
CA LEU A 316 17.68 13.32 4.66
C LEU A 316 17.97 13.21 3.18
N LEU A 317 19.16 13.66 2.78
CA LEU A 317 19.66 13.60 1.42
C LEU A 317 20.87 12.68 1.34
N PHE A 318 20.96 11.87 0.29
CA PHE A 318 22.21 11.25 -0.11
C PHE A 318 23.21 12.32 -0.58
N PRO A 319 24.53 12.01 -0.59
CA PRO A 319 25.55 12.94 -1.09
C PRO A 319 25.38 13.37 -2.55
N ASN A 320 24.62 12.61 -3.34
CA ASN A 320 24.28 12.95 -4.73
C ASN A 320 22.99 13.79 -4.85
N GLU A 321 22.59 14.47 -3.77
CA GLU A 321 21.41 15.36 -3.70
C GLU A 321 20.09 14.65 -4.01
N LYS A 322 20.03 13.33 -3.78
CA LYS A 322 18.79 12.56 -3.87
C LYS A 322 18.16 12.35 -2.50
N ILE A 323 16.84 12.25 -2.43
CA ILE A 323 16.10 11.97 -1.21
C ILE A 323 16.52 10.60 -0.66
N GLN A 324 16.92 10.58 0.61
CA GLN A 324 17.15 9.36 1.40
C GLN A 324 15.99 9.11 2.38
N HIS A 325 15.41 10.16 2.97
CA HIS A 325 14.26 10.04 3.85
C HIS A 325 13.33 11.25 3.75
N ALA A 326 12.05 10.96 3.56
CA ALA A 326 10.96 11.93 3.53
C ALA A 326 9.70 11.37 4.23
N GLY A 327 9.90 10.71 5.38
CA GLY A 327 8.88 9.88 6.05
C GLY A 327 9.12 8.37 5.83
N VAL A 328 8.30 7.55 6.46
CA VAL A 328 8.23 6.08 6.26
C VAL A 328 6.76 5.70 6.10
N ILE A 329 6.48 4.83 5.12
CA ILE A 329 5.15 4.25 4.87
C ILE A 329 5.15 2.78 5.27
N ILE A 330 4.18 2.38 6.08
CA ILE A 330 3.96 0.99 6.48
C ILE A 330 3.44 0.18 5.29
N GLY A 331 4.07 -0.97 5.07
CA GLY A 331 3.68 -1.92 4.02
C GLY A 331 4.11 -1.53 2.61
N LEU A 332 4.96 -0.50 2.44
CA LEU A 332 5.55 -0.12 1.15
C LEU A 332 6.61 -1.13 0.68
N SER A 333 6.89 -1.16 -0.62
CA SER A 333 7.82 -2.07 -1.31
C SER A 333 7.51 -3.56 -1.10
N GLY A 334 6.26 -3.90 -0.73
CA GLY A 334 5.84 -5.27 -0.39
C GLY A 334 6.38 -5.81 0.94
N GLY A 335 7.16 -5.00 1.68
CA GLY A 335 7.74 -5.33 2.98
C GLY A 335 6.93 -4.77 4.15
N ALA A 336 7.52 -4.67 5.34
CA ALA A 336 6.86 -4.12 6.51
C ALA A 336 6.77 -2.59 6.52
N ALA A 337 7.79 -1.90 6.01
CA ALA A 337 7.82 -0.45 5.89
C ALA A 337 8.97 -0.03 4.95
N ASP A 338 8.83 1.10 4.27
CA ASP A 338 9.89 1.67 3.44
C ASP A 338 9.77 3.20 3.30
N HIS A 339 10.82 3.82 2.76
CA HIS A 339 10.93 5.26 2.54
C HIS A 339 10.25 5.65 1.21
N PRO A 340 9.17 6.45 1.22
CA PRO A 340 8.61 6.98 -0.01
C PRO A 340 9.58 7.97 -0.67
N SER A 341 9.50 8.06 -1.99
CA SER A 341 10.33 8.95 -2.83
C SER A 341 11.84 8.73 -2.72
N LEU A 342 12.29 7.55 -2.24
CA LEU A 342 13.71 7.21 -2.17
C LEU A 342 14.39 7.37 -3.55
N GLY A 343 15.44 8.17 -3.60
CA GLY A 343 16.18 8.46 -4.82
C GLY A 343 15.55 9.53 -5.73
N ALA A 344 14.46 10.18 -5.33
CA ALA A 344 13.94 11.39 -6.00
C ALA A 344 14.93 12.56 -5.86
N ASP A 345 14.82 13.57 -6.72
CA ASP A 345 15.65 14.77 -6.63
C ASP A 345 15.31 15.62 -5.39
N ALA A 346 16.31 16.22 -4.74
CA ALA A 346 16.09 17.08 -3.58
C ALA A 346 15.16 18.28 -3.85
N THR A 347 15.12 18.75 -5.10
CA THR A 347 14.32 19.89 -5.56
C THR A 347 12.90 19.52 -5.98
N GLU A 348 12.58 18.23 -6.07
CA GLU A 348 11.22 17.79 -6.38
C GLU A 348 10.25 18.20 -5.27
N ARG A 349 9.07 18.66 -5.68
CA ARG A 349 7.97 18.98 -4.75
C ARG A 349 7.34 17.72 -4.17
N GLY A 350 7.41 16.61 -4.90
CA GLY A 350 6.69 15.38 -4.60
C GLY A 350 5.18 15.49 -4.81
N TYR A 351 4.49 14.37 -4.58
CA TYR A 351 3.04 14.29 -4.67
C TYR A 351 2.38 15.32 -3.75
N TYR A 352 1.63 16.27 -4.30
CA TYR A 352 0.97 17.37 -3.57
C TYR A 352 1.89 18.10 -2.55
N GLY A 353 3.17 18.30 -2.90
CA GLY A 353 4.10 19.08 -2.06
C GLY A 353 4.67 18.31 -0.86
N ARG A 354 4.44 16.99 -0.75
CA ARG A 354 4.90 16.16 0.38
C ARG A 354 6.41 16.18 0.65
N LEU A 355 7.25 16.60 -0.30
CA LEU A 355 8.71 16.70 -0.11
C LEU A 355 9.20 18.08 0.35
N ILE A 356 8.29 19.06 0.44
CA ILE A 356 8.59 20.45 0.77
C ILE A 356 7.65 21.05 1.84
N LEU A 357 6.70 20.26 2.35
CA LEU A 357 5.73 20.66 3.37
C LEU A 357 5.82 19.71 4.55
N THR A 358 5.61 20.22 5.77
CA THR A 358 5.51 19.38 6.98
C THR A 358 4.42 18.33 6.80
N GLN A 359 4.73 17.07 7.13
CA GLN A 359 3.81 15.94 7.00
C GLN A 359 3.64 15.22 8.32
N ASN A 360 2.45 14.69 8.58
CA ASN A 360 2.30 13.57 9.48
C ASN A 360 2.53 12.25 8.73
N TYR A 361 3.25 11.33 9.37
CA TYR A 361 3.46 9.95 8.93
C TYR A 361 3.21 9.01 10.11
N GLU A 362 3.13 7.70 9.88
CA GLU A 362 3.13 6.74 10.98
C GLU A 362 4.53 6.53 11.57
N ALA A 363 5.59 6.71 10.77
CA ALA A 363 6.96 6.56 11.22
C ALA A 363 7.94 7.50 10.51
N VAL A 364 9.08 7.72 11.17
CA VAL A 364 10.29 8.38 10.65
C VAL A 364 11.51 7.54 11.03
N THR A 365 12.64 7.76 10.37
CA THR A 365 13.83 6.95 10.64
C THR A 365 14.68 7.49 11.79
N ALA A 366 15.27 6.58 12.58
CA ALA A 366 16.24 6.95 13.63
C ALA A 366 17.61 7.41 13.09
N ALA A 367 17.80 7.49 11.77
CA ALA A 367 18.99 8.14 11.20
C ALA A 367 19.07 9.63 11.56
N CYS A 368 17.92 10.29 11.78
CA CYS A 368 17.81 11.59 12.46
C CYS A 368 16.39 11.75 13.02
N MET A 369 16.19 11.40 14.30
CA MET A 369 14.88 11.40 14.95
C MET A 369 14.94 12.00 16.36
N ALA A 370 14.08 12.97 16.62
CA ALA A 370 13.91 13.55 17.96
C ALA A 370 12.68 12.95 18.67
N VAL A 371 12.85 12.56 19.93
CA VAL A 371 11.81 12.00 20.81
C VAL A 371 12.00 12.56 22.21
N ARG A 372 10.92 12.96 22.90
CA ARG A 372 11.03 13.35 24.33
C ARG A 372 11.43 12.12 25.15
N LYS A 373 12.44 12.28 26.01
CA LYS A 373 12.96 11.18 26.85
C LYS A 373 11.86 10.55 27.71
N SER A 374 10.94 11.35 28.24
CA SER A 374 9.79 10.85 29.02
C SER A 374 8.93 9.87 28.20
N LEU A 375 8.58 10.24 26.97
CA LEU A 375 7.78 9.37 26.09
C LEU A 375 8.54 8.13 25.66
N PHE A 376 9.83 8.27 25.35
CA PHE A 376 10.67 7.13 25.01
C PHE A 376 10.65 6.09 26.14
N LEU A 377 10.80 6.53 27.39
CA LEU A 377 10.74 5.65 28.56
C LEU A 377 9.33 5.09 28.80
N GLU A 378 8.29 5.91 28.62
CA GLU A 378 6.89 5.52 28.78
C GLU A 378 6.49 4.34 27.87
N VAL A 379 6.92 4.36 26.61
CA VAL A 379 6.64 3.28 25.63
C VAL A 379 7.66 2.14 25.65
N GLY A 380 8.56 2.13 26.64
CA GLY A 380 9.55 1.07 26.85
C GLY A 380 10.75 1.10 25.88
N GLY A 381 11.10 2.27 25.36
CA GLY A 381 12.29 2.50 24.52
C GLY A 381 12.24 1.79 23.17
N PHE A 382 13.39 1.42 22.60
CA PHE A 382 13.43 0.52 21.45
C PHE A 382 13.14 -0.93 21.89
N ASP A 383 12.41 -1.69 21.07
CA ASP A 383 12.08 -3.09 21.39
C ASP A 383 13.20 -4.06 20.91
N SER A 384 13.70 -4.90 21.82
CA SER A 384 14.77 -5.86 21.56
C SER A 384 14.42 -6.91 20.50
N GLN A 385 13.15 -7.05 20.12
CA GLN A 385 12.76 -7.83 18.94
C GLN A 385 13.33 -7.25 17.64
N PHE A 386 13.70 -5.97 17.60
CA PHE A 386 14.19 -5.28 16.40
C PHE A 386 15.65 -4.80 16.58
N PRO A 387 16.65 -5.70 16.70
CA PRO A 387 18.02 -5.32 17.03
C PRO A 387 18.76 -4.57 15.89
N ILE A 388 18.25 -4.62 14.65
CA ILE A 388 18.95 -4.06 13.48
C ILE A 388 18.02 -3.20 12.63
N GLN A 389 16.89 -3.76 12.17
CA GLN A 389 15.93 -3.06 11.30
C GLN A 389 14.58 -2.91 11.98
N PHE A 390 13.86 -1.84 11.60
CA PHE A 390 12.51 -1.49 12.06
C PHE A 390 12.38 -1.10 13.54
N ASN A 391 13.48 -0.87 14.25
CA ASN A 391 13.43 -0.35 15.63
C ASN A 391 12.78 1.03 15.72
N ASP A 392 13.07 1.89 14.75
CA ASP A 392 12.52 3.23 14.58
C ASP A 392 11.04 3.21 14.22
N VAL A 393 10.66 2.34 13.29
CA VAL A 393 9.27 2.10 12.91
C VAL A 393 8.47 1.59 14.10
N ASP A 394 8.98 0.58 14.81
CA ASP A 394 8.32 0.05 16.02
C ASP A 394 8.12 1.13 17.08
N LEU A 395 9.15 1.94 17.37
CA LEU A 395 9.05 3.03 18.33
C LEU A 395 7.96 4.04 17.94
N CYS A 396 7.94 4.47 16.67
CA CYS A 396 6.93 5.40 16.18
C CYS A 396 5.51 4.80 16.28
N LEU A 397 5.34 3.51 15.96
CA LEU A 397 4.05 2.83 16.10
C LEU A 397 3.61 2.68 17.56
N LYS A 398 4.53 2.45 18.50
CA LYS A 398 4.23 2.44 19.94
C LYS A 398 3.81 3.83 20.44
N LEU A 399 4.48 4.89 20.00
CA LEU A 399 4.08 6.27 20.29
C LEU A 399 2.70 6.58 19.72
N GLY A 400 2.43 6.17 18.47
CA GLY A 400 1.12 6.29 17.83
C GLY A 400 0.00 5.55 18.56
N ALA A 401 0.28 4.34 19.06
CA ALA A 401 -0.67 3.57 19.86
C ALA A 401 -1.03 4.24 21.20
N ASN A 402 -0.19 5.17 21.68
CA ASN A 402 -0.45 6.00 22.86
C ASN A 402 -0.98 7.40 22.52
N GLY A 403 -1.47 7.61 21.29
CA GLY A 403 -2.12 8.85 20.86
C GLY A 403 -1.16 9.97 20.45
N TYR A 404 0.14 9.71 20.37
CA TYR A 404 1.11 10.70 19.90
C TYR A 404 1.25 10.68 18.38
N ARG A 405 1.45 11.85 17.79
CA ARG A 405 1.66 11.98 16.34
C ARG A 405 3.13 11.99 15.99
N THR A 406 3.47 11.42 14.84
CA THR A 406 4.79 11.54 14.24
C THR A 406 4.75 12.63 13.18
N VAL A 407 5.77 13.50 13.19
CA VAL A 407 5.92 14.61 12.25
C VAL A 407 7.22 14.46 11.49
N TRP A 408 7.17 14.61 10.18
CA TRP A 408 8.34 14.83 9.34
C TRP A 408 8.38 16.30 8.93
N THR A 409 9.53 16.95 9.08
CA THR A 409 9.71 18.35 8.70
C THR A 409 10.75 18.53 7.59
N PRO A 410 10.42 19.26 6.51
CA PRO A 410 11.38 19.62 5.47
C PRO A 410 12.36 20.72 5.91
N ASP A 411 12.11 21.35 7.05
CA ASP A 411 12.88 22.49 7.56
C ASP A 411 14.16 22.08 8.32
N ALA A 412 14.38 20.78 8.53
CA ALA A 412 15.63 20.24 9.04
C ALA A 412 16.21 19.32 7.98
N ILE A 413 17.34 19.70 7.39
CA ILE A 413 17.97 18.95 6.30
C ILE A 413 19.37 18.50 6.72
N LEU A 414 19.63 17.21 6.59
CA LEU A 414 20.93 16.61 6.81
C LEU A 414 21.32 15.74 5.60
N MET A 415 22.61 15.65 5.34
CA MET A 415 23.16 14.64 4.46
C MET A 415 23.28 13.31 5.22
N HIS A 416 23.08 12.19 4.53
CA HIS A 416 23.23 10.84 5.06
C HIS A 416 23.81 9.94 3.96
N HIS A 417 25.01 9.40 4.18
CA HIS A 417 25.67 8.53 3.20
C HIS A 417 24.88 7.22 2.95
N GLY A 418 24.12 6.78 3.96
CA GLY A 418 23.03 5.82 3.81
C GLY A 418 23.50 4.39 3.93
N SER A 419 23.59 3.92 5.17
CA SER A 419 24.07 2.58 5.52
C SER A 419 25.43 2.29 4.88
N ALA A 420 26.34 3.27 4.87
CA ALA A 420 27.65 3.15 4.23
C ALA A 420 28.44 1.92 4.75
N SER A 421 28.25 1.57 6.03
CA SER A 421 28.79 0.34 6.64
C SER A 421 28.20 -0.95 6.07
N GLN A 422 26.87 -1.02 5.87
CA GLN A 422 26.22 -2.19 5.26
C GLN A 422 26.49 -2.27 3.75
N ARG A 423 26.55 -1.14 3.05
CA ARG A 423 26.91 -1.07 1.63
C ARG A 423 28.36 -1.54 1.42
N ALA A 424 29.30 -1.07 2.25
CA ALA A 424 30.68 -1.54 2.22
C ALA A 424 30.83 -3.05 2.50
N GLU A 425 29.97 -3.64 3.34
CA GLU A 425 29.93 -5.10 3.55
C GLU A 425 29.27 -5.87 2.38
N THR A 426 28.28 -5.27 1.70
CA THR A 426 27.50 -5.93 0.63
C THR A 426 28.06 -5.74 -0.79
N GLU A 427 28.91 -4.75 -1.02
CA GLU A 427 29.56 -4.51 -2.31
C GLU A 427 30.53 -5.65 -2.66
N GLY A 428 30.15 -6.47 -3.65
CA GLY A 428 31.01 -7.50 -4.23
C GLY A 428 30.97 -8.89 -3.58
N SER A 429 30.19 -9.10 -2.51
CA SER A 429 29.99 -10.44 -1.90
C SER A 429 28.52 -10.91 -1.99
N PRO A 430 28.25 -11.99 -2.73
CA PRO A 430 26.93 -12.65 -2.72
C PRO A 430 26.48 -13.10 -1.33
N GLU A 431 27.41 -13.49 -0.44
CA GLU A 431 27.05 -13.89 0.93
C GLU A 431 26.53 -12.72 1.76
N ALA A 432 27.15 -11.54 1.63
CA ALA A 432 26.73 -10.35 2.35
C ALA A 432 25.35 -9.86 1.88
N VAL A 433 25.10 -9.87 0.57
CA VAL A 433 23.76 -9.58 0.02
C VAL A 433 22.71 -10.53 0.59
N LYS A 434 23.00 -11.83 0.61
CA LYS A 434 22.11 -12.84 1.18
C LYS A 434 21.87 -12.62 2.69
N LYS A 435 22.91 -12.25 3.44
CA LYS A 435 22.80 -11.93 4.87
C LYS A 435 21.88 -10.72 5.09
N ALA A 436 22.05 -9.64 4.32
CA ALA A 436 21.20 -8.45 4.41
C ALA A 436 19.73 -8.77 4.06
N GLN A 437 19.50 -9.58 3.03
CA GLN A 437 18.16 -10.07 2.68
C GLN A 437 17.52 -10.90 3.79
N ASN A 438 18.30 -11.75 4.47
CA ASN A 438 17.82 -12.54 5.61
C ASN A 438 17.43 -11.63 6.79
N VAL A 439 18.26 -10.65 7.13
CA VAL A 439 17.96 -9.69 8.21
C VAL A 439 16.67 -8.92 7.90
N LEU A 440 16.49 -8.47 6.65
CA LEU A 440 15.27 -7.81 6.21
C LEU A 440 14.05 -8.72 6.27
N SER A 441 14.18 -9.97 5.81
CA SER A 441 13.11 -10.98 5.86
C SER A 441 12.67 -11.28 7.30
N GLU A 442 13.62 -11.45 8.21
CA GLU A 442 13.34 -11.65 9.64
C GLU A 442 12.73 -10.41 10.28
N GLY A 443 13.21 -9.20 9.94
CA GLY A 443 12.63 -7.95 10.40
C GLY A 443 11.18 -7.78 9.94
N ASN A 444 10.92 -8.10 8.66
CA ASN A 444 9.58 -8.09 8.09
C ASN A 444 8.64 -9.06 8.83
N ASP A 445 9.07 -10.30 9.08
CA ASP A 445 8.26 -11.27 9.82
C ASP A 445 7.90 -10.78 11.24
N ARG A 446 8.86 -10.20 11.96
CA ARG A 446 8.62 -9.64 13.30
C ARG A 446 7.61 -8.48 13.25
N MET A 447 7.74 -7.59 12.26
CA MET A 447 6.78 -6.51 12.03
C MET A 447 5.39 -7.03 11.65
N PHE A 448 5.30 -8.02 10.77
CA PHE A 448 4.02 -8.60 10.37
C PHE A 448 3.32 -9.26 11.55
N ARG A 449 4.05 -9.98 12.41
CA ARG A 449 3.48 -10.60 13.62
C ARG A 449 3.03 -9.58 14.66
N LYS A 450 3.83 -8.54 14.90
CA LYS A 450 3.56 -7.55 15.95
C LYS A 450 2.52 -6.51 15.52
N TRP A 451 2.58 -6.06 14.27
CA TRP A 451 1.84 -4.91 13.75
C TRP A 451 0.95 -5.26 12.54
N TRP A 452 0.42 -6.48 12.47
CA TRP A 452 -0.42 -6.93 11.34
C TRP A 452 -1.56 -5.96 11.00
N ASN A 453 -2.22 -5.39 12.01
CA ASN A 453 -3.31 -4.43 11.80
C ASN A 453 -2.85 -3.15 11.09
N LYS A 454 -1.61 -2.70 11.33
CA LYS A 454 -1.02 -1.55 10.65
C LYS A 454 -0.66 -1.85 9.20
N MET A 455 -0.39 -3.12 8.87
CA MET A 455 -0.18 -3.52 7.47
C MET A 455 -1.45 -3.32 6.64
N ARG A 456 -2.64 -3.40 7.25
CA ARG A 456 -3.93 -3.21 6.54
C ARG A 456 -4.08 -1.80 6.00
N ARG A 457 -3.68 -0.80 6.78
CA ARG A 457 -3.87 0.63 6.48
C ARG A 457 -2.79 1.45 7.19
N ASP A 458 -2.10 2.26 6.40
CA ASP A 458 -1.27 3.36 6.87
C ASP A 458 -2.07 4.66 6.68
N THR A 459 -2.29 5.41 7.75
CA THR A 459 -3.11 6.62 7.71
C THR A 459 -2.51 7.75 6.87
N ALA A 460 -1.21 7.75 6.59
CA ALA A 460 -0.55 8.71 5.73
C ALA A 460 -0.53 8.29 4.25
N TYR A 461 -0.93 7.05 3.92
CA TYR A 461 -0.88 6.45 2.59
C TYR A 461 -2.27 6.03 2.09
N ASN A 462 -2.74 6.68 1.02
CA ASN A 462 -4.03 6.39 0.42
C ASN A 462 -4.04 5.00 -0.24
N ALA A 463 -5.14 4.24 -0.08
CA ALA A 463 -5.32 2.90 -0.63
C ALA A 463 -5.32 2.84 -2.17
N ASN A 464 -5.52 3.97 -2.84
CA ASN A 464 -5.43 4.11 -4.29
C ASN A 464 -3.98 4.22 -4.80
N PHE A 465 -2.99 4.20 -3.91
CA PHE A 465 -1.59 4.06 -4.30
C PHE A 465 -1.12 2.61 -4.21
N THR A 466 -0.27 2.23 -5.16
CA THR A 466 0.34 0.92 -5.12
C THR A 466 1.36 0.83 -4.00
N ARG A 467 1.46 -0.34 -3.39
CA ARG A 467 2.49 -0.67 -2.39
C ARG A 467 3.80 -1.12 -3.02
N HIS A 468 3.88 -1.13 -4.35
CA HIS A 468 5.10 -1.43 -5.08
C HIS A 468 5.85 -0.15 -5.48
N GLY A 469 7.18 -0.22 -5.62
CA GLY A 469 7.97 0.88 -6.14
C GLY A 469 8.27 1.97 -5.11
N ARG A 470 8.35 3.23 -5.57
CA ARG A 470 8.94 4.35 -4.79
C ARG A 470 7.89 5.24 -4.09
N GLY A 471 6.66 4.78 -3.95
CA GLY A 471 5.58 5.49 -3.28
C GLY A 471 4.83 6.50 -4.17
N PHE A 472 3.54 6.65 -3.89
CA PHE A 472 2.58 7.56 -4.54
C PHE A 472 2.30 7.31 -6.03
N GLN A 473 2.69 6.16 -6.59
CA GLN A 473 2.16 5.70 -7.89
C GLN A 473 0.76 5.10 -7.69
N HIS A 474 -0.14 5.27 -8.67
CA HIS A 474 -1.50 4.73 -8.56
C HIS A 474 -1.53 3.21 -8.61
N GLU A 475 -2.44 2.63 -7.84
CA GLU A 475 -2.73 1.21 -7.85
C GLU A 475 -3.50 0.84 -9.11
N THR A 476 -2.98 -0.15 -9.84
CA THR A 476 -3.53 -0.61 -11.11
C THR A 476 -4.37 -1.88 -10.95
N VAL A 477 -4.29 -2.55 -9.80
CA VAL A 477 -5.15 -3.67 -9.41
C VAL A 477 -6.42 -3.11 -8.76
N PRO A 478 -7.58 -3.10 -9.44
CA PRO A 478 -8.78 -2.43 -8.94
C PRO A 478 -9.25 -2.96 -7.59
N ALA A 479 -8.96 -4.22 -7.31
CA ALA A 479 -9.33 -4.84 -6.05
C ALA A 479 -8.58 -4.30 -4.84
N LEU A 480 -7.38 -3.73 -5.01
CA LEU A 480 -6.63 -3.12 -3.90
C LEU A 480 -7.07 -1.69 -3.66
N SER A 481 -7.50 -0.96 -4.70
CA SER A 481 -8.01 0.41 -4.60
C SER A 481 -9.49 0.50 -4.18
N TRP A 482 -10.29 -0.55 -4.43
CA TRP A 482 -11.74 -0.52 -4.19
C TRP A 482 -12.17 -1.19 -2.87
N GLN A 483 -11.60 -0.72 -1.76
CA GLN A 483 -11.83 -1.26 -0.43
C GLN A 483 -12.75 -0.38 0.41
N ASP A 484 -13.92 -0.91 0.76
CA ASP A 484 -14.81 -0.27 1.75
C ASP A 484 -14.81 -1.10 3.04
N ASP A 485 -15.01 -0.43 4.18
CA ASP A 485 -15.19 -1.10 5.48
C ASP A 485 -16.49 -1.91 5.53
N TRP A 486 -17.44 -1.58 4.66
CA TRP A 486 -18.68 -2.32 4.50
C TRP A 486 -18.46 -3.63 3.72
N ARG A 487 -18.64 -4.75 4.42
CA ARG A 487 -18.45 -6.12 3.91
C ARG A 487 -19.74 -6.93 4.04
N PRO A 488 -20.80 -6.63 3.27
CA PRO A 488 -22.08 -7.34 3.39
C PRO A 488 -22.04 -8.78 2.86
N ARG A 489 -20.97 -9.16 2.15
CA ARG A 489 -20.80 -10.45 1.49
C ARG A 489 -19.38 -10.97 1.68
N PRO A 490 -19.16 -12.30 1.65
CA PRO A 490 -17.82 -12.86 1.64
C PRO A 490 -17.01 -12.38 0.45
N ARG A 491 -15.74 -12.04 0.69
CA ARG A 491 -14.75 -11.65 -0.32
C ARG A 491 -13.94 -12.85 -0.75
N VAL A 492 -13.96 -13.14 -2.05
CA VAL A 492 -13.20 -14.24 -2.63
C VAL A 492 -12.19 -13.72 -3.63
N LEU A 493 -10.92 -14.02 -3.38
CA LEU A 493 -9.83 -13.79 -4.32
C LEU A 493 -9.70 -14.99 -5.26
N ALA A 494 -10.12 -14.80 -6.51
CA ALA A 494 -9.96 -15.72 -7.61
C ALA A 494 -8.59 -15.48 -8.27
N HIS A 495 -7.68 -16.46 -8.16
CA HIS A 495 -6.33 -16.42 -8.70
C HIS A 495 -6.15 -17.48 -9.79
N PRO A 496 -6.58 -17.18 -11.04
CA PRO A 496 -6.50 -18.14 -12.14
C PRO A 496 -5.08 -18.24 -12.69
N VAL A 497 -4.77 -19.35 -13.37
CA VAL A 497 -3.45 -19.54 -14.02
C VAL A 497 -3.32 -18.74 -15.32
N ASN A 498 -4.46 -18.39 -15.94
CA ASN A 498 -4.57 -17.60 -17.18
C ASN A 498 -5.99 -17.01 -17.30
N ARG A 499 -6.27 -16.27 -18.38
CA ARG A 499 -7.59 -15.68 -18.66
C ARG A 499 -8.38 -16.39 -19.76
N GLU A 500 -7.97 -17.60 -20.09
CA GLU A 500 -8.54 -18.39 -21.18
C GLU A 500 -8.81 -19.81 -20.70
N GLY A 501 -9.46 -20.65 -21.50
CA GLY A 501 -9.65 -22.07 -21.16
C GLY A 501 -10.08 -22.30 -19.70
N THR A 502 -9.30 -23.11 -18.99
CA THR A 502 -9.53 -23.49 -17.58
C THR A 502 -9.58 -22.29 -16.64
N GLY A 503 -8.75 -21.26 -16.84
CA GLY A 503 -8.80 -20.04 -16.04
C GLY A 503 -10.14 -19.32 -16.16
N GLU A 504 -10.68 -19.21 -17.38
CA GLU A 504 -12.00 -18.61 -17.57
C GLU A 504 -13.11 -19.49 -16.97
N TYR A 505 -13.27 -20.74 -17.43
CA TYR A 505 -14.48 -21.50 -17.11
C TYR A 505 -14.48 -22.13 -15.70
N ARG A 506 -13.33 -22.31 -15.04
CA ARG A 506 -13.24 -22.86 -13.67
C ARG A 506 -13.24 -21.80 -12.59
N ILE A 507 -12.62 -20.65 -12.86
CA ILE A 507 -12.32 -19.64 -11.84
C ILE A 507 -13.08 -18.35 -12.13
N ILE A 508 -12.80 -17.71 -13.26
CA ILE A 508 -13.26 -16.35 -13.53
C ILE A 508 -14.78 -16.30 -13.77
N ALA A 509 -15.31 -17.13 -14.67
CA ALA A 509 -16.73 -17.12 -15.02
C ALA A 509 -17.63 -17.53 -13.84
N PRO A 510 -17.31 -18.57 -13.05
CA PRO A 510 -18.06 -18.88 -11.83
C PRO A 510 -18.02 -17.74 -10.80
N ALA A 511 -16.85 -17.13 -10.56
CA ALA A 511 -16.71 -16.00 -9.64
C ALA A 511 -17.56 -14.80 -10.11
N ARG A 512 -17.52 -14.48 -11.40
CA ARG A 512 -18.33 -13.44 -12.05
C ARG A 512 -19.83 -13.71 -11.90
N ALA A 513 -20.27 -14.95 -12.10
CA ALA A 513 -21.68 -15.34 -11.97
C ALA A 513 -22.18 -15.23 -10.52
N LEU A 514 -21.37 -15.64 -9.54
CA LEU A 514 -21.69 -15.53 -8.12
C LEU A 514 -21.71 -14.06 -7.66
N ALA A 515 -20.79 -13.23 -8.17
CA ALA A 515 -20.79 -11.80 -7.89
C ALA A 515 -22.04 -11.10 -8.46
N ARG A 516 -22.40 -11.37 -9.73
CA ARG A 516 -23.61 -10.79 -10.36
C ARG A 516 -24.91 -11.21 -9.68
N SER A 517 -24.95 -12.40 -9.08
CA SER A 517 -26.11 -12.88 -8.32
C SER A 517 -26.10 -12.43 -6.84
N GLY A 518 -25.09 -11.66 -6.42
CA GLY A 518 -25.01 -11.10 -5.08
C GLY A 518 -24.63 -12.09 -3.98
N HIS A 519 -24.02 -13.24 -4.31
CA HIS A 519 -23.62 -14.24 -3.30
C HIS A 519 -22.27 -13.93 -2.65
N LEU A 520 -21.35 -13.32 -3.38
CA LEU A 520 -20.01 -12.95 -2.91
C LEU A 520 -19.51 -11.67 -3.58
N GLN A 521 -18.48 -11.05 -3.02
CA GLN A 521 -17.66 -10.06 -3.69
C GLN A 521 -16.45 -10.78 -4.30
N SER A 522 -16.42 -10.91 -5.63
CA SER A 522 -15.31 -11.57 -6.33
C SER A 522 -14.21 -10.58 -6.67
N ILE A 523 -12.98 -11.02 -6.50
CA ILE A 523 -11.79 -10.28 -6.86
C ILE A 523 -10.94 -11.18 -7.75
N GLU A 524 -10.68 -10.75 -8.98
CA GLU A 524 -9.79 -11.47 -9.88
C GLU A 524 -8.40 -10.81 -9.87
N SER A 525 -7.35 -11.60 -9.65
CA SER A 525 -5.98 -11.15 -9.85
C SER A 525 -5.06 -12.32 -10.21
N MET A 526 -4.25 -12.16 -11.25
CA MET A 526 -3.13 -13.07 -11.54
C MET A 526 -1.83 -12.66 -10.82
N GLN A 527 -1.84 -11.53 -10.11
CA GLN A 527 -0.73 -11.12 -9.27
C GLN A 527 -0.85 -11.79 -7.90
N LEU A 528 0.26 -12.38 -7.45
CA LEU A 528 0.38 -12.83 -6.07
C LEU A 528 0.59 -11.63 -5.16
N LEU A 529 -0.38 -11.38 -4.28
CA LEU A 529 -0.35 -10.30 -3.32
C LEU A 529 0.74 -10.53 -2.26
N THR A 530 1.45 -9.46 -1.93
CA THR A 530 2.38 -9.38 -0.80
C THR A 530 1.61 -9.42 0.53
N PRO A 531 2.27 -9.71 1.67
CA PRO A 531 1.60 -9.72 2.97
C PRO A 531 0.85 -8.40 3.29
N PRO A 532 1.39 -7.19 3.04
CA PRO A 532 0.63 -5.96 3.27
C PRO A 532 -0.59 -5.78 2.37
N GLU A 533 -0.50 -6.15 1.09
CA GLU A 533 -1.64 -6.10 0.16
C GLU A 533 -2.74 -7.09 0.55
N MET A 534 -2.35 -8.26 1.06
CA MET A 534 -3.28 -9.20 1.65
C MET A 534 -3.95 -8.61 2.90
N ALA A 535 -3.17 -7.99 3.79
CA ALA A 535 -3.73 -7.38 4.99
C ALA A 535 -4.79 -6.31 4.60
N GLN A 536 -4.49 -5.51 3.57
CA GLN A 536 -5.41 -4.52 3.00
C GLN A 536 -6.67 -5.16 2.39
N LEU A 537 -6.50 -6.19 1.56
CA LEU A 537 -7.62 -6.88 0.90
C LEU A 537 -8.50 -7.64 1.91
N ALA A 538 -7.84 -8.38 2.80
CA ALA A 538 -8.36 -9.33 3.75
C ALA A 538 -9.51 -10.18 3.20
N PRO A 539 -9.23 -11.09 2.24
CA PRO A 539 -10.24 -11.97 1.68
C PRO A 539 -10.66 -13.06 2.68
N ASP A 540 -11.93 -13.46 2.64
CA ASP A 540 -12.45 -14.59 3.40
C ASP A 540 -11.98 -15.92 2.79
N SER A 541 -11.76 -15.94 1.48
CA SER A 541 -11.22 -17.11 0.78
C SER A 541 -10.36 -16.73 -0.42
N VAL A 542 -9.38 -17.57 -0.76
CA VAL A 542 -8.62 -17.51 -2.00
C VAL A 542 -8.73 -18.83 -2.75
N ILE A 543 -8.87 -18.76 -4.07
CA ILE A 543 -8.83 -19.91 -4.97
C ILE A 543 -7.58 -19.78 -5.85
N PHE A 544 -6.61 -20.66 -5.64
CA PHE A 544 -5.40 -20.77 -6.46
C PHE A 544 -5.56 -21.87 -7.51
N GLN A 545 -5.40 -21.52 -8.78
CA GLN A 545 -5.34 -22.51 -9.85
C GLN A 545 -3.89 -22.79 -10.23
N LEU A 546 -3.47 -24.04 -10.07
CA LEU A 546 -2.17 -24.58 -10.53
C LEU A 546 -0.92 -23.74 -10.16
N GLN A 547 -0.92 -23.12 -8.98
CA GLN A 547 0.22 -22.35 -8.48
C GLN A 547 1.23 -23.28 -7.77
N MET A 548 2.33 -23.64 -8.46
CA MET A 548 3.28 -24.67 -8.02
C MET A 548 4.77 -24.29 -8.20
N GLU A 549 5.04 -23.08 -8.69
CA GLU A 549 6.41 -22.57 -8.80
C GLU A 549 6.99 -22.23 -7.43
N ASP A 550 8.31 -22.20 -7.30
CA ASP A 550 8.98 -21.96 -6.00
C ASP A 550 8.60 -20.61 -5.39
N HIS A 551 8.56 -19.56 -6.21
CA HIS A 551 8.13 -18.23 -5.77
C HIS A 551 6.65 -18.19 -5.36
N GLN A 552 5.79 -18.93 -6.06
CA GLN A 552 4.36 -19.02 -5.73
C GLN A 552 4.15 -19.73 -4.40
N SER A 553 4.85 -20.84 -4.20
CA SER A 553 4.82 -21.63 -2.96
C SER A 553 5.29 -20.81 -1.77
N ALA A 554 6.36 -20.04 -1.92
CA ALA A 554 6.86 -19.15 -0.88
C ALA A 554 5.84 -18.06 -0.51
N THR A 555 5.18 -17.44 -1.50
CA THR A 555 4.13 -16.46 -1.24
C THR A 555 2.93 -17.10 -0.55
N ILE A 556 2.45 -18.26 -1.01
CA ILE A 556 1.34 -18.99 -0.38
C ILE A 556 1.66 -19.36 1.08
N GLU A 557 2.91 -19.72 1.39
CA GLU A 557 3.29 -20.01 2.78
C GLU A 557 3.24 -18.75 3.66
N ASN A 558 3.63 -17.57 3.12
CA ASN A 558 3.42 -16.30 3.82
C ASN A 558 1.93 -16.05 4.08
N TRP A 559 1.07 -16.37 3.12
CA TRP A 559 -0.38 -16.22 3.26
C TRP A 559 -0.90 -17.07 4.41
N ARG A 560 -0.46 -18.33 4.46
CA ARG A 560 -0.78 -19.25 5.55
C ARG A 560 -0.31 -18.75 6.91
N ARG A 561 0.89 -18.18 6.96
CA ARG A 561 1.51 -17.68 8.19
C ARG A 561 0.82 -16.44 8.75
N TYR A 562 0.44 -15.49 7.91
CA TYR A 562 -0.04 -14.17 8.36
C TYR A 562 -1.56 -13.97 8.23
N SER A 563 -2.25 -14.75 7.40
CA SER A 563 -3.72 -14.82 7.35
C SER A 563 -4.20 -16.27 7.51
N PRO A 564 -4.03 -16.86 8.70
CA PRO A 564 -4.43 -18.24 8.95
C PRO A 564 -5.93 -18.48 8.72
N ASP A 565 -6.75 -17.45 8.95
CA ASP A 565 -8.22 -17.50 8.85
C ASP A 565 -8.76 -17.42 7.42
N THR A 566 -7.93 -17.04 6.43
CA THR A 566 -8.35 -17.04 5.02
C THR A 566 -8.38 -18.48 4.50
N LEU A 567 -9.54 -18.94 4.05
CA LEU A 567 -9.70 -20.26 3.45
C LEU A 567 -8.93 -20.35 2.12
N ARG A 568 -7.95 -21.25 2.03
CA ARG A 568 -7.13 -21.47 0.83
C ARG A 568 -7.62 -22.71 0.09
N VAL A 569 -8.12 -22.48 -1.12
CA VAL A 569 -8.61 -23.52 -2.02
C VAL A 569 -7.65 -23.67 -3.19
N PHE A 570 -7.26 -24.90 -3.49
CA PHE A 570 -6.50 -25.23 -4.69
C PHE A 570 -7.42 -25.84 -5.75
N GLU A 571 -7.27 -25.43 -7.00
CA GLU A 571 -8.09 -25.90 -8.12
C GLU A 571 -7.23 -26.65 -9.15
N VAL A 572 -7.72 -27.83 -9.55
CA VAL A 572 -7.08 -28.69 -10.56
C VAL A 572 -8.14 -29.23 -11.52
N ASP A 573 -8.06 -28.80 -12.79
CA ASP A 573 -8.98 -29.24 -13.84
C ASP A 573 -8.63 -30.62 -14.42
N ASP A 574 -7.33 -30.90 -14.61
CA ASP A 574 -6.79 -32.07 -15.32
C ASP A 574 -5.72 -32.81 -14.52
N LEU A 575 -5.42 -34.07 -14.90
CA LEU A 575 -4.35 -34.86 -14.29
C LEU A 575 -2.96 -34.34 -14.74
N VAL A 576 -2.46 -33.31 -14.06
CA VAL A 576 -1.19 -32.65 -14.43
C VAL A 576 0.06 -33.50 -14.16
N ILE A 577 -0.02 -34.49 -13.25
CA ILE A 577 1.14 -35.28 -12.81
C ILE A 577 1.55 -36.41 -13.78
N HIS A 578 0.71 -36.73 -14.76
CA HIS A 578 0.94 -37.83 -15.73
C HIS A 578 0.57 -37.40 -17.16
N LEU A 579 1.22 -36.35 -17.67
CA LEU A 579 0.98 -35.88 -19.04
C LEU A 579 1.37 -36.94 -20.09
N PRO A 580 0.59 -37.12 -21.18
CA PRO A 580 0.98 -37.99 -22.30
C PRO A 580 2.34 -37.63 -22.89
N MET A 581 3.08 -38.61 -23.44
CA MET A 581 4.42 -38.36 -24.00
C MET A 581 4.43 -37.32 -25.14
N LYS A 582 3.34 -37.23 -25.91
CA LYS A 582 3.18 -36.31 -27.04
C LYS A 582 2.46 -35.00 -26.68
N ASN A 583 2.27 -34.71 -25.39
CA ASN A 583 1.68 -33.45 -24.97
C ASN A 583 2.66 -32.29 -25.25
N ALA A 584 2.19 -31.26 -25.95
CA ALA A 584 2.99 -30.12 -26.40
C ALA A 584 3.65 -29.33 -25.25
N HIS A 585 3.07 -29.37 -24.04
CA HIS A 585 3.58 -28.64 -22.86
C HIS A 585 4.57 -29.46 -22.04
N ARG A 586 4.68 -30.78 -22.25
CA ARG A 586 5.57 -31.67 -21.49
C ARG A 586 7.04 -31.22 -21.45
N PRO A 587 7.66 -30.69 -22.52
CA PRO A 587 9.06 -30.23 -22.47
C PRO A 587 9.30 -29.02 -21.56
N GLN A 588 8.26 -28.23 -21.29
CA GLN A 588 8.33 -27.01 -20.48
C GLN A 588 7.98 -27.27 -19.00
N MET A 589 7.53 -28.48 -18.68
CA MET A 589 7.08 -28.85 -17.34
C MET A 589 8.24 -29.34 -16.47
N HIS A 590 8.17 -29.01 -15.19
CA HIS A 590 9.12 -29.48 -14.18
C HIS A 590 9.10 -31.02 -14.07
N LYS A 591 10.28 -31.64 -13.94
CA LYS A 591 10.40 -33.09 -13.80
C LYS A 591 9.84 -33.63 -12.48
N ASP A 592 9.78 -32.77 -11.46
CA ASP A 592 9.33 -33.06 -10.09
C ASP A 592 7.91 -32.55 -9.78
N LEU A 593 7.07 -32.37 -10.82
CA LEU A 593 5.72 -31.79 -10.72
C LEU A 593 4.83 -32.46 -9.65
N SER A 594 4.92 -33.79 -9.50
CA SER A 594 4.18 -34.53 -8.46
C SER A 594 4.59 -34.10 -7.04
N ALA A 595 5.89 -33.90 -6.81
CA ALA A 595 6.39 -33.43 -5.52
C ALA A 595 5.98 -31.97 -5.27
N ARG A 596 6.05 -31.11 -6.28
CA ARG A 596 5.62 -29.71 -6.22
C ARG A 596 4.13 -29.58 -5.91
N LEU A 597 3.28 -30.28 -6.64
CA LEU A 597 1.83 -30.29 -6.39
C LEU A 597 1.52 -30.80 -4.98
N ARG A 598 2.16 -31.90 -4.55
CA ARG A 598 1.98 -32.41 -3.19
C ARG A 598 2.43 -31.42 -2.12
N ALA A 599 3.50 -30.66 -2.37
CA ALA A 599 3.95 -29.61 -1.46
C ALA A 599 2.96 -28.44 -1.41
N ALA A 600 2.44 -28.00 -2.56
CA ALA A 600 1.40 -26.96 -2.63
C ALA A 600 0.12 -27.38 -1.90
N LEU A 601 -0.36 -28.61 -2.07
CA LEU A 601 -1.57 -29.07 -1.38
C LEU A 601 -1.43 -29.12 0.15
N LYS A 602 -0.21 -29.27 0.70
CA LYS A 602 0.02 -29.23 2.15
C LYS A 602 -0.19 -27.84 2.76
N THR A 603 -0.18 -26.79 1.95
CA THR A 603 -0.39 -25.41 2.40
C THR A 603 -1.83 -24.93 2.15
N MET A 604 -2.70 -25.83 1.67
CA MET A 604 -4.09 -25.58 1.30
C MET A 604 -5.04 -26.21 2.31
N ASP A 605 -6.22 -25.64 2.44
CA ASP A 605 -7.27 -26.17 3.31
C ASP A 605 -8.22 -27.09 2.53
N ARG A 606 -8.38 -26.87 1.22
CA ARG A 606 -9.28 -27.63 0.35
C ARG A 606 -8.73 -27.78 -1.07
N LEU A 607 -9.01 -28.92 -1.69
CA LEU A 607 -8.80 -29.16 -3.11
C LEU A 607 -10.14 -29.29 -3.85
N VAL A 608 -10.26 -28.59 -4.97
CA VAL A 608 -11.38 -28.72 -5.92
C VAL A 608 -10.87 -29.35 -7.21
N VAL A 609 -11.54 -30.41 -7.66
CA VAL A 609 -11.25 -31.12 -8.91
C VAL A 609 -12.50 -31.27 -9.77
N THR A 610 -12.35 -31.66 -11.04
CA THR A 610 -13.48 -31.79 -11.98
C THR A 610 -14.20 -33.13 -11.94
N THR A 611 -13.51 -34.20 -11.53
CA THR A 611 -14.03 -35.57 -11.65
C THR A 611 -13.64 -36.45 -10.46
N GLU A 612 -14.42 -37.50 -10.22
CA GLU A 612 -14.15 -38.48 -9.16
C GLU A 612 -12.79 -39.20 -9.33
N PRO A 613 -12.35 -39.59 -10.56
CA PRO A 613 -11.01 -40.12 -10.77
C PRO A 613 -9.88 -39.19 -10.32
N LEU A 614 -10.00 -37.87 -10.51
CA LEU A 614 -9.01 -36.91 -10.01
C LEU A 614 -9.02 -36.86 -8.47
N ALA A 615 -10.21 -36.87 -7.85
CA ALA A 615 -10.32 -36.89 -6.40
C ALA A 615 -9.67 -38.16 -5.82
N GLN A 616 -9.86 -39.31 -6.48
CA GLN A 616 -9.23 -40.56 -6.14
C GLN A 616 -7.69 -40.52 -6.32
N ALA A 617 -7.20 -39.87 -7.38
CA ALA A 617 -5.77 -39.75 -7.66
C ALA A 617 -5.01 -38.92 -6.62
N TYR A 618 -5.67 -37.92 -6.03
CA TYR A 618 -5.08 -37.04 -5.01
C TYR A 618 -5.47 -37.42 -3.57
N ARG A 619 -6.19 -38.53 -3.37
CA ARG A 619 -6.58 -39.00 -2.04
C ARG A 619 -5.35 -39.24 -1.17
N GLY A 620 -5.37 -38.71 0.05
CA GLY A 620 -4.26 -38.79 1.00
C GLY A 620 -3.14 -37.78 0.77
N TRP A 621 -3.28 -36.86 -0.20
CA TRP A 621 -2.41 -35.69 -0.33
C TRP A 621 -2.97 -34.47 0.41
N ILE A 622 -4.29 -34.42 0.55
CA ILE A 622 -5.07 -33.44 1.31
C ILE A 622 -6.36 -34.13 1.80
N ASP A 623 -6.90 -33.67 2.92
CA ASP A 623 -8.04 -34.30 3.59
C ASP A 623 -9.39 -33.88 3.02
N ASP A 624 -9.53 -32.62 2.59
CA ASP A 624 -10.78 -32.06 2.06
C ASP A 624 -10.73 -31.91 0.53
N ILE A 625 -11.43 -32.81 -0.18
CA ILE A 625 -11.49 -32.85 -1.65
C ILE A 625 -12.95 -32.76 -2.12
N HIS A 626 -13.23 -31.80 -2.99
CA HIS A 626 -14.54 -31.60 -3.60
C HIS A 626 -14.50 -31.79 -5.12
N VAL A 627 -15.47 -32.54 -5.64
CA VAL A 627 -15.68 -32.70 -7.09
C VAL A 627 -16.69 -31.66 -7.57
N VAL A 628 -16.24 -30.75 -8.43
CA VAL A 628 -17.06 -29.72 -9.08
C VAL A 628 -16.89 -29.87 -10.59
N PRO A 629 -17.87 -30.47 -11.30
CA PRO A 629 -17.79 -30.68 -12.75
C PRO A 629 -17.64 -29.38 -13.56
N ASN A 630 -17.30 -29.51 -14.83
CA ASN A 630 -17.26 -28.37 -15.75
C ASN A 630 -18.67 -27.96 -16.17
N TYR A 631 -18.95 -26.65 -16.09
CA TYR A 631 -20.22 -26.05 -16.44
C TYR A 631 -20.05 -25.03 -17.56
N LEU A 632 -21.08 -24.88 -18.38
CA LEU A 632 -21.13 -23.85 -19.41
C LEU A 632 -21.74 -22.56 -18.84
N GLU A 633 -21.05 -21.44 -19.05
CA GLU A 633 -21.54 -20.12 -18.67
C GLU A 633 -22.80 -19.77 -19.47
N ARG A 634 -23.96 -19.68 -18.80
CA ARG A 634 -25.24 -19.36 -19.45
C ARG A 634 -25.22 -18.03 -20.21
N ALA A 635 -24.51 -17.02 -19.71
CA ALA A 635 -24.41 -15.71 -20.37
C ALA A 635 -23.73 -15.79 -21.75
N ARG A 636 -22.86 -16.78 -21.94
CA ARG A 636 -22.06 -16.97 -23.15
C ARG A 636 -22.66 -18.04 -24.08
N TRP A 637 -23.16 -19.14 -23.51
CA TRP A 637 -23.66 -20.30 -24.25
C TRP A 637 -25.17 -20.36 -24.37
N GLY A 638 -25.92 -19.71 -23.47
CA GLY A 638 -27.36 -19.94 -23.30
C GLY A 638 -28.25 -19.51 -24.48
N ASN A 639 -27.76 -18.62 -25.34
CA ASN A 639 -28.48 -18.14 -26.52
C ASN A 639 -27.94 -18.72 -27.84
N MET A 640 -27.02 -19.68 -27.77
CA MET A 640 -26.43 -20.27 -28.97
C MET A 640 -27.45 -21.20 -29.64
N VAL A 641 -27.74 -20.92 -30.91
CA VAL A 641 -28.54 -21.80 -31.77
C VAL A 641 -27.58 -22.43 -32.77
N SER A 642 -27.50 -23.76 -32.79
CA SER A 642 -26.80 -24.48 -33.84
C SER A 642 -27.48 -24.17 -35.17
N SER A 643 -26.80 -23.43 -36.03
CA SER A 643 -27.28 -23.17 -37.39
C SER A 643 -26.51 -24.09 -38.33
N PRO A 644 -27.18 -24.99 -39.07
CA PRO A 644 -26.50 -25.65 -40.19
C PRO A 644 -26.03 -24.57 -41.15
N ALA A 645 -24.83 -24.73 -41.71
CA ALA A 645 -24.32 -23.85 -42.75
C ALA A 645 -25.34 -23.79 -43.91
N GLY A 646 -26.14 -22.71 -43.97
CA GLY A 646 -27.21 -22.54 -44.97
C GLY A 646 -28.63 -22.24 -44.47
N GLY A 647 -28.91 -22.18 -43.16
CA GLY A 647 -30.16 -21.59 -42.64
C GLY A 647 -31.46 -22.35 -42.91
N GLY A 648 -31.42 -23.65 -43.22
CA GLY A 648 -32.61 -24.51 -43.36
C GLY A 648 -32.47 -25.84 -42.62
N GLU A 649 -33.60 -26.52 -42.34
CA GLU A 649 -33.61 -27.90 -41.80
C GLU A 649 -32.80 -28.82 -42.72
N LYS A 650 -31.76 -29.47 -42.20
CA LYS A 650 -31.03 -30.52 -42.95
C LYS A 650 -31.98 -31.71 -43.16
N PRO A 651 -32.25 -32.14 -44.40
CA PRO A 651 -32.85 -33.45 -44.62
C PRO A 651 -31.84 -34.50 -44.19
N PHE A 652 -32.17 -35.35 -43.21
CA PHE A 652 -31.32 -36.49 -42.81
C PHE A 652 -31.09 -37.52 -43.95
N ALA A 653 -31.81 -37.40 -45.07
CA ALA A 653 -31.68 -38.27 -46.22
C ALA A 653 -30.65 -37.73 -47.24
N GLY A 654 -29.46 -38.35 -47.29
CA GLY A 654 -28.49 -38.18 -48.38
C GLY A 654 -27.28 -37.29 -48.10
N CYS A 655 -27.17 -36.65 -46.93
CA CYS A 655 -25.99 -35.87 -46.52
C CYS A 655 -25.07 -36.68 -45.58
N LYS A 656 -23.74 -36.50 -45.70
CA LYS A 656 -22.77 -37.08 -44.75
C LYS A 656 -23.02 -36.50 -43.34
N PRO A 657 -22.99 -37.30 -42.26
CA PRO A 657 -22.95 -36.76 -40.91
C PRO A 657 -21.70 -35.91 -40.73
N ARG A 658 -21.86 -34.75 -40.10
CA ARG A 658 -20.77 -33.81 -39.80
C ARG A 658 -20.28 -34.09 -38.39
N VAL A 659 -19.14 -34.77 -38.29
CA VAL A 659 -18.55 -35.19 -37.02
C VAL A 659 -17.34 -34.32 -36.76
N GLY A 660 -17.19 -33.79 -35.55
CA GLY A 660 -16.08 -32.88 -35.30
C GLY A 660 -15.45 -32.99 -33.93
N TRP A 661 -14.22 -32.48 -33.87
CA TRP A 661 -13.48 -32.28 -32.65
C TRP A 661 -13.13 -30.79 -32.54
N VAL A 662 -13.23 -30.25 -31.33
CA VAL A 662 -12.91 -28.85 -31.04
C VAL A 662 -12.05 -28.83 -29.79
N GLY A 663 -10.86 -28.23 -29.88
CA GLY A 663 -9.96 -28.14 -28.73
C GLY A 663 -8.63 -27.47 -29.03
N GLY A 664 -7.70 -27.59 -28.08
CA GLY A 664 -6.40 -26.95 -28.11
C GLY A 664 -5.25 -27.85 -28.57
N VAL A 665 -4.07 -27.25 -28.70
CA VAL A 665 -2.84 -27.91 -29.17
C VAL A 665 -2.28 -28.98 -28.23
N SER A 666 -2.80 -29.09 -27.01
CA SER A 666 -2.40 -30.05 -25.98
C SER A 666 -2.79 -31.50 -26.30
N HIS A 667 -3.73 -31.74 -27.23
CA HIS A 667 -4.39 -33.02 -27.47
C HIS A 667 -3.84 -33.82 -28.66
N GLN A 668 -2.62 -33.51 -29.15
CA GLN A 668 -2.08 -34.19 -30.32
C GLN A 668 -2.05 -35.72 -30.16
N GLY A 669 -1.65 -36.23 -29.00
CA GLY A 669 -1.63 -37.67 -28.72
C GLY A 669 -3.01 -38.31 -28.75
N ASP A 670 -4.02 -37.63 -28.20
CA ASP A 670 -5.41 -38.11 -28.14
C ASP A 670 -6.01 -38.18 -29.55
N LEU A 671 -5.74 -37.16 -30.37
CA LEU A 671 -6.20 -37.10 -31.75
C LEU A 671 -5.55 -38.13 -32.67
N GLU A 672 -4.33 -38.57 -32.38
CA GLU A 672 -3.67 -39.64 -33.13
C GLU A 672 -4.35 -41.00 -32.92
N LEU A 673 -5.02 -41.23 -31.78
CA LEU A 673 -5.73 -42.49 -31.51
C LEU A 673 -6.87 -42.75 -32.50
N ILE A 674 -7.47 -41.68 -33.03
CA ILE A 674 -8.59 -41.76 -33.98
C ILE A 674 -8.16 -41.57 -35.44
N ALA A 675 -6.86 -41.40 -35.72
CA ALA A 675 -6.38 -41.04 -37.06
C ALA A 675 -6.77 -42.04 -38.14
N ASP A 676 -6.69 -43.34 -37.83
CA ASP A 676 -7.04 -44.39 -38.80
C ASP A 676 -8.55 -44.50 -39.01
N VAL A 677 -9.36 -44.18 -37.99
CA VAL A 677 -10.82 -44.07 -38.12
C VAL A 677 -11.19 -42.92 -39.03
N VAL A 678 -10.59 -41.74 -38.86
CA VAL A 678 -10.82 -40.57 -39.71
C VAL A 678 -10.45 -40.90 -41.17
N LYS A 679 -9.28 -41.49 -41.40
CA LYS A 679 -8.85 -41.92 -42.75
C LYS A 679 -9.80 -42.94 -43.38
N ALA A 680 -10.28 -43.92 -42.62
CA ALA A 680 -11.19 -44.94 -43.13
C ALA A 680 -12.60 -44.40 -43.46
N THR A 681 -13.03 -43.32 -42.80
CA THR A 681 -14.42 -42.85 -42.84
C THR A 681 -14.65 -41.51 -43.55
N HIS A 682 -13.60 -40.78 -43.96
CA HIS A 682 -13.74 -39.45 -44.60
C HIS A 682 -14.61 -39.42 -45.87
N GLN A 683 -14.80 -40.56 -46.54
CA GLN A 683 -15.69 -40.64 -47.70
C GLN A 683 -17.17 -40.69 -47.31
N SER A 684 -17.51 -41.14 -46.11
CA SER A 684 -18.89 -41.24 -45.60
C SER A 684 -19.21 -40.22 -44.50
N ILE A 685 -18.20 -39.60 -43.89
CA ILE A 685 -18.32 -38.61 -42.80
C ILE A 685 -17.65 -37.30 -43.23
N ASP A 686 -18.28 -36.15 -42.94
CA ASP A 686 -17.65 -34.84 -43.04
C ASP A 686 -16.95 -34.50 -41.71
N TRP A 687 -15.64 -34.76 -41.66
CA TRP A 687 -14.84 -34.52 -40.47
C TRP A 687 -14.44 -33.05 -40.35
N VAL A 688 -14.71 -32.44 -39.21
CA VAL A 688 -14.37 -31.03 -38.94
C VAL A 688 -13.52 -30.93 -37.68
N PHE A 689 -12.33 -30.35 -37.81
CA PHE A 689 -11.40 -30.17 -36.69
C PHE A 689 -11.14 -28.69 -36.47
N MET A 690 -11.50 -28.17 -35.30
CA MET A 690 -11.28 -26.78 -34.94
C MET A 690 -10.17 -26.65 -33.89
N GLY A 691 -9.23 -25.74 -34.14
CA GLY A 691 -8.12 -25.41 -33.23
C GLY A 691 -6.84 -26.20 -33.52
N MET A 692 -6.92 -27.53 -33.55
CA MET A 692 -5.79 -28.42 -33.88
C MET A 692 -6.22 -29.55 -34.83
N CYS A 693 -5.32 -29.95 -35.73
CA CYS A 693 -5.42 -31.18 -36.50
C CYS A 693 -4.01 -31.75 -36.76
N PRO A 694 -3.70 -32.99 -36.33
CA PRO A 694 -2.48 -33.69 -36.70
C PRO A 694 -2.26 -33.73 -38.22
N ASP A 695 -1.01 -33.61 -38.66
CA ASP A 695 -0.65 -33.55 -40.09
C ASP A 695 -1.15 -34.78 -40.86
N ALA A 696 -1.12 -35.95 -40.25
CA ALA A 696 -1.58 -37.20 -40.84
C ALA A 696 -3.09 -37.24 -41.14
N MET A 697 -3.89 -36.35 -40.55
CA MET A 697 -5.33 -36.24 -40.77
C MET A 697 -5.73 -35.07 -41.66
N ARG A 698 -4.85 -34.05 -41.83
CA ARG A 698 -5.16 -32.83 -42.59
C ARG A 698 -5.76 -33.07 -43.99
N PRO A 699 -5.31 -34.06 -44.79
CA PRO A 699 -5.90 -34.30 -46.11
C PRO A 699 -7.35 -34.81 -46.08
N TYR A 700 -7.85 -35.26 -44.92
CA TYR A 700 -9.11 -35.99 -44.78
C TYR A 700 -10.18 -35.20 -44.01
N VAL A 701 -9.87 -34.00 -43.54
CA VAL A 701 -10.75 -33.21 -42.66
C VAL A 701 -10.85 -31.76 -43.12
N THR A 702 -11.96 -31.11 -42.77
CA THR A 702 -12.09 -29.65 -42.82
C THR A 702 -11.44 -29.08 -41.55
N PHE A 703 -10.29 -28.41 -41.70
CA PHE A 703 -9.65 -27.71 -40.59
C PHE A 703 -10.19 -26.29 -40.43
N VAL A 704 -10.52 -25.93 -39.20
CA VAL A 704 -10.95 -24.59 -38.80
C VAL A 704 -9.91 -24.03 -37.81
N PRO A 705 -9.29 -22.88 -38.10
CA PRO A 705 -8.36 -22.25 -37.17
C PRO A 705 -9.00 -21.93 -35.81
N PRO A 706 -8.21 -21.86 -34.72
CA PRO A 706 -8.71 -21.38 -33.44
C PRO A 706 -9.25 -19.94 -33.57
N VAL A 707 -10.21 -19.61 -32.72
CA VAL A 707 -10.77 -18.25 -32.61
C VAL A 707 -10.63 -17.74 -31.18
N PRO A 708 -10.64 -16.41 -30.97
CA PRO A 708 -10.73 -15.83 -29.65
C PRO A 708 -11.89 -16.39 -28.82
N LEU A 709 -11.72 -16.50 -27.50
CA LEU A 709 -12.64 -17.16 -26.56
C LEU A 709 -14.06 -16.54 -26.54
N ASP A 710 -14.18 -15.23 -26.78
CA ASP A 710 -15.45 -14.51 -26.95
C ASP A 710 -16.24 -14.96 -28.20
N GLN A 711 -15.54 -15.33 -29.26
CA GLN A 711 -16.12 -15.83 -30.51
C GLN A 711 -16.29 -17.36 -30.51
N TYR A 712 -15.63 -18.06 -29.60
CA TYR A 712 -15.59 -19.52 -29.55
C TYR A 712 -16.97 -20.19 -29.55
N PRO A 713 -17.94 -19.82 -28.69
CA PRO A 713 -19.28 -20.44 -28.70
C PRO A 713 -20.00 -20.28 -30.03
N GLN A 714 -20.00 -19.06 -30.58
CA GLN A 714 -20.65 -18.77 -31.86
C GLN A 714 -19.98 -19.54 -32.99
N LYS A 715 -18.65 -19.62 -32.97
CA LYS A 715 -17.90 -20.38 -33.96
C LYS A 715 -18.22 -21.87 -33.89
N VAL A 716 -18.21 -22.46 -32.70
CA VAL A 716 -18.57 -23.87 -32.48
C VAL A 716 -20.01 -24.13 -32.95
N ALA A 717 -20.97 -23.26 -32.62
CA ALA A 717 -22.35 -23.38 -33.09
C ALA A 717 -22.46 -23.29 -34.63
N SER A 718 -21.64 -22.46 -35.27
CA SER A 718 -21.59 -22.34 -36.74
C SER A 718 -21.00 -23.56 -37.46
N LEU A 719 -20.31 -24.46 -36.74
CA LEU A 719 -19.75 -25.67 -37.35
C LEU A 719 -20.84 -26.65 -37.75
N GLY A 720 -22.05 -26.55 -37.17
CA GLY A 720 -23.19 -27.39 -37.50
C GLY A 720 -22.90 -28.89 -37.32
N LEU A 721 -22.14 -29.23 -36.27
CA LEU A 721 -21.76 -30.61 -35.95
C LEU A 721 -22.99 -31.40 -35.53
N ASP A 722 -23.15 -32.57 -36.12
CA ASP A 722 -24.19 -33.54 -35.76
C ASP A 722 -23.70 -34.43 -34.58
N LEU A 723 -22.38 -34.61 -34.46
CA LEU A 723 -21.71 -35.33 -33.37
C LEU A 723 -20.37 -34.67 -33.04
N ALA A 724 -20.06 -34.55 -31.75
CA ALA A 724 -18.74 -34.15 -31.27
C ALA A 724 -17.97 -35.36 -30.72
N VAL A 725 -16.68 -35.44 -31.00
CA VAL A 725 -15.77 -36.46 -30.45
C VAL A 725 -14.97 -35.83 -29.32
N ALA A 726 -14.94 -36.50 -28.16
CA ALA A 726 -14.07 -36.20 -27.03
C ALA A 726 -13.19 -37.45 -26.79
N PRO A 727 -12.03 -37.53 -27.46
CA PRO A 727 -11.17 -38.72 -27.44
C PRO A 727 -10.45 -38.94 -26.12
#